data_AF-A0A1H0RLZ8-F1
#
_entry.id   AF-A0A1H0RLZ8-F1
#
_cell.length_a   1.000
_cell.length_b   1.000
_cell.length_c   1.000
_cell.angle_alpha   90.00
_cell.angle_beta   90.00
_cell.angle_gamma   90.00
#
_symmetry.space_group_name_H-M   'P 1'
#
loop_
_entity.id
_entity.type
_entity.pdbx_description
1 polymer ?
#
loop_
_entity_poly.entity_id
_entity_poly.type
_entity_poly.pdbx_seq_one_letter_code
_entity_poly.pdbx_strand_id
1 'polypeptide(L)'
;MTRWFIAEARRACLFGVLLAALAGCDGGGDDAAPPTTTFESPATEISSLPQAEAASLPQEPAIGTVTAVPGSEAEPPQTSGGEAIPIVPEAPQIVLPKPIVRSVTRFTEIAPDATGGATFWSSPAYEYNLGNLVAIASADSATFDDGSTLIQPMHGWMRYPTDAVGPTAPKTYPIIVLLHGNHDAAAPSYKGYDYLAEHLATHGYVVLSIDANAINGFAPGTTLRADPSSQTRAQLVLGTLDRLRQINEQGQLGPDGRPGSLHILKGKLDFSRIGIMGHSRGGQGIANTILFNANRRGTTQQDLIAAVASSGSKFSADYPDLTAAIKKTAVDEAKLAAAIKKYNIFYAVGSGNANVPPPYDFKAAFMLAPTDFGGNPGINRVPLAVLLPSCDGDMSNLQGAISYDHNRFGPDDDLASRYQIMVHGANHNDYNSIWTEDDFGPGGGPKFCFRTKGQTDSIRLSDEDQRRTGLFLINSFMRYHVGGESKFGAYWNSTARIPDAACPGGLGPCEERIIMTVQKDAGRRKLIQRFGAANSLEQTLLGGAISFTDFDDKARCNMPLGASTPGECMPKRLGGFEFTEGGSSGLRSIAEHVELAWSKPGAAITTDLTGLSGKDYDALTFRIAVVRPMGQEVLVTLTDSTGKAATLTASDFTNALYNAPRKKPDSLPPTDTGTSSTSPMAVPQTIPLLDDPADKPYSEGKVKILMNMVAFPLAAFEGVDPTKLKELKLVFPKESGKVAITDIELQNFGRDKPASDLAMQ
;
A
#
# COMPACT_ATOMS: atom_id res chain seq x y z
N MET A 1 -26.25 -5.45 4.39
CA MET A 1 -25.37 -5.93 5.49
C MET A 1 -25.84 -7.29 6.04
N THR A 2 -26.36 -8.23 5.21
CA THR A 2 -27.07 -9.41 5.75
C THR A 2 -26.96 -10.69 4.90
N ARG A 3 -25.80 -10.93 4.27
CA ARG A 3 -25.59 -12.18 3.51
C ARG A 3 -24.30 -12.94 3.84
N TRP A 4 -23.45 -12.44 4.74
CA TRP A 4 -22.19 -13.10 5.10
C TRP A 4 -22.27 -13.97 6.37
N PHE A 5 -23.32 -13.87 7.18
CA PHE A 5 -23.40 -14.59 8.47
C PHE A 5 -24.27 -15.86 8.49
N ILE A 6 -24.91 -16.27 7.39
CA ILE A 6 -25.94 -17.35 7.42
C ILE A 6 -25.48 -18.68 6.79
N ALA A 7 -24.33 -18.75 6.12
CA ALA A 7 -23.95 -19.96 5.40
C ALA A 7 -23.36 -21.08 6.27
N GLU A 8 -22.71 -20.76 7.39
CA GLU A 8 -22.02 -21.77 8.23
C GLU A 8 -22.91 -22.42 9.31
N ALA A 9 -24.06 -21.83 9.63
CA ALA A 9 -24.96 -22.37 10.66
C ALA A 9 -25.90 -23.50 10.16
N ARG A 10 -25.94 -23.78 8.84
CA ARG A 10 -26.90 -24.75 8.25
C ARG A 10 -26.37 -26.16 8.01
N ARG A 11 -25.12 -26.47 8.37
CA ARG A 11 -24.56 -27.84 8.23
C ARG A 11 -24.37 -28.62 9.54
N ALA A 12 -24.70 -28.04 10.69
CA ALA A 12 -24.57 -28.70 12.00
C ALA A 12 -25.91 -29.19 12.61
N CYS A 13 -27.05 -29.06 11.91
CA CYS A 13 -28.34 -29.55 12.39
C CYS A 13 -28.92 -30.58 11.43
N LEU A 14 -28.31 -31.76 11.35
CA LEU A 14 -28.92 -32.94 10.72
C LEU A 14 -28.37 -34.25 11.27
N PHE A 15 -28.03 -34.31 12.57
CA PHE A 15 -27.89 -35.56 13.31
C PHE A 15 -28.21 -35.30 14.78
N GLY A 16 -29.27 -35.92 15.30
CA GLY A 16 -29.58 -35.89 16.74
C GLY A 16 -31.03 -35.56 17.09
N VAL A 17 -32.00 -36.31 16.55
CA VAL A 17 -33.29 -36.48 17.23
C VAL A 17 -33.48 -37.98 17.44
N LEU A 18 -33.11 -38.46 18.64
CA LEU A 18 -33.87 -39.50 19.33
C LEU A 18 -33.40 -39.61 20.79
N LEU A 19 -34.40 -39.68 21.68
CA LEU A 19 -34.38 -40.03 23.10
C LEU A 19 -33.86 -38.98 24.11
N ALA A 20 -34.83 -38.28 24.71
CA ALA A 20 -34.83 -37.96 26.13
C ALA A 20 -36.02 -38.69 26.77
N ALA A 21 -35.75 -39.55 27.76
CA ALA A 21 -36.68 -39.89 28.85
C ALA A 21 -35.96 -40.79 29.88
N LEU A 22 -35.82 -40.30 31.13
CA LEU A 22 -36.21 -40.94 32.41
C LEU A 22 -35.28 -40.56 33.58
N ALA A 23 -35.91 -39.98 34.63
CA ALA A 23 -35.62 -40.05 36.08
C ALA A 23 -34.23 -39.58 36.59
N GLY A 24 -34.04 -38.96 37.77
CA GLY A 24 -34.86 -38.78 38.97
C GLY A 24 -34.05 -37.99 40.04
N CYS A 25 -34.71 -37.65 41.15
CA CYS A 25 -34.37 -36.69 42.21
C CYS A 25 -33.32 -37.10 43.27
N ASP A 26 -33.05 -36.13 44.18
CA ASP A 26 -32.42 -36.13 45.53
C ASP A 26 -30.88 -36.15 45.62
N GLY A 27 -30.17 -35.42 46.50
CA GLY A 27 -30.48 -34.51 47.62
C GLY A 27 -29.28 -34.44 48.61
N GLY A 28 -28.97 -33.27 49.19
CA GLY A 28 -28.29 -33.12 50.51
C GLY A 28 -26.77 -32.79 50.62
N GLY A 29 -26.46 -31.62 51.23
CA GLY A 29 -25.63 -31.50 52.46
C GLY A 29 -24.10 -31.36 52.42
N ASP A 30 -23.62 -30.11 52.57
CA ASP A 30 -22.47 -29.52 53.31
C ASP A 30 -21.05 -30.16 53.46
N ASP A 31 -20.08 -29.27 53.19
CA ASP A 31 -18.71 -29.08 53.71
C ASP A 31 -17.59 -30.13 53.49
N ALA A 32 -16.67 -29.83 52.55
CA ALA A 32 -15.22 -29.61 52.78
C ALA A 32 -14.38 -29.69 51.49
N ALA A 33 -13.53 -28.67 51.28
CA ALA A 33 -12.34 -28.60 50.41
C ALA A 33 -12.49 -28.87 48.88
N PRO A 34 -11.87 -28.05 48.00
CA PRO A 34 -11.93 -28.30 46.56
C PRO A 34 -11.12 -29.56 46.22
N PRO A 35 -11.73 -30.58 45.59
CA PRO A 35 -10.97 -31.72 45.11
C PRO A 35 -10.17 -31.32 43.87
N THR A 36 -8.87 -31.50 44.01
CA THR A 36 -7.90 -31.78 42.94
C THR A 36 -8.55 -32.55 41.79
N THR A 37 -8.66 -31.92 40.63
CA THR A 37 -8.97 -32.61 39.38
C THR A 37 -7.69 -33.25 38.87
N THR A 38 -7.62 -34.56 39.04
CA THR A 38 -6.77 -35.47 38.28
C THR A 38 -7.12 -35.40 36.81
N PHE A 39 -6.36 -34.61 36.05
CA PHE A 39 -5.96 -35.00 34.70
C PHE A 39 -4.47 -34.72 34.59
N GLU A 40 -3.71 -35.80 34.69
CA GLU A 40 -2.28 -35.85 34.46
C GLU A 40 -1.97 -35.21 33.10
N SER A 41 -0.98 -34.32 33.09
CA SER A 41 -0.23 -34.03 31.88
C SER A 41 0.61 -35.25 31.52
N PRO A 42 0.62 -35.63 30.24
CA PRO A 42 1.87 -35.92 29.57
C PRO A 42 2.23 -34.64 28.82
N ALA A 43 3.20 -33.92 29.38
CA ALA A 43 4.10 -33.15 28.58
C ALA A 43 4.71 -34.10 27.54
N THR A 44 4.19 -34.03 26.32
CA THR A 44 4.84 -34.57 25.13
C THR A 44 4.71 -33.50 24.07
N GLU A 45 5.87 -32.98 23.69
CA GLU A 45 6.16 -32.11 22.56
C GLU A 45 4.97 -31.56 21.76
N ILE A 46 4.84 -30.23 21.72
CA ILE A 46 4.29 -29.55 20.52
C ILE A 46 5.38 -29.64 19.44
N SER A 47 5.66 -30.86 19.03
CA SER A 47 6.37 -31.27 17.83
C SER A 47 5.29 -31.86 16.94
N SER A 48 5.16 -31.31 15.74
CA SER A 48 4.13 -31.60 14.74
C SER A 48 2.71 -31.11 15.06
N LEU A 49 2.44 -29.86 14.65
CA LEU A 49 1.22 -29.61 13.85
C LEU A 49 1.16 -30.72 12.79
N PRO A 50 -0.03 -31.25 12.41
CA PRO A 50 -0.10 -32.07 11.21
C PRO A 50 0.53 -31.23 10.10
N GLN A 51 1.67 -31.68 9.55
CA GLN A 51 2.09 -31.20 8.26
C GLN A 51 0.86 -31.39 7.38
N ALA A 52 0.28 -30.29 6.93
CA ALA A 52 -0.61 -30.37 5.79
C ALA A 52 0.23 -31.07 4.73
N GLU A 53 -0.07 -32.33 4.43
CA GLU A 53 0.48 -32.97 3.24
C GLU A 53 0.19 -32.00 2.11
N ALA A 54 1.25 -31.46 1.54
CA ALA A 54 1.16 -30.52 0.43
C ALA A 54 0.30 -31.21 -0.63
N ALA A 55 -0.95 -30.78 -0.79
CA ALA A 55 -1.81 -31.25 -1.85
C ALA A 55 -1.00 -31.08 -3.14
N SER A 56 -0.63 -32.20 -3.75
CA SER A 56 0.38 -32.19 -4.80
C SER A 56 -0.10 -31.27 -5.90
N LEU A 57 0.66 -30.21 -6.15
CA LEU A 57 0.50 -29.37 -7.33
C LEU A 57 0.44 -30.25 -8.58
N PRO A 58 -0.14 -29.77 -9.70
CA PRO A 58 -0.04 -30.51 -10.96
C PRO A 58 1.42 -30.90 -11.18
N GLN A 59 1.72 -32.21 -11.22
CA GLN A 59 3.09 -32.73 -11.35
C GLN A 59 3.74 -32.41 -12.71
N GLU A 60 3.10 -31.57 -13.52
CA GLU A 60 3.53 -31.23 -14.85
C GLU A 60 4.45 -30.00 -14.82
N PRO A 61 5.59 -30.04 -15.53
CA PRO A 61 6.50 -28.91 -15.61
C PRO A 61 5.84 -27.71 -16.32
N ALA A 62 6.30 -26.51 -15.99
CA ALA A 62 5.88 -25.33 -16.72
C ALA A 62 6.52 -25.31 -18.11
N ILE A 63 5.69 -25.42 -19.15
CA ILE A 63 6.11 -25.37 -20.56
C ILE A 63 5.90 -23.96 -21.09
N GLY A 64 6.88 -23.41 -21.82
CA GLY A 64 6.78 -22.07 -22.39
C GLY A 64 8.01 -21.64 -23.17
N THR A 65 7.90 -20.53 -23.89
CA THR A 65 9.03 -19.88 -24.58
C THR A 65 9.59 -18.81 -23.68
N VAL A 66 10.91 -18.81 -23.46
CA VAL A 66 11.59 -17.77 -22.68
C VAL A 66 12.87 -17.37 -23.38
N THR A 67 12.93 -16.10 -23.80
CA THR A 67 14.00 -15.59 -24.67
C THR A 67 14.73 -14.45 -24.00
N ALA A 68 16.06 -14.49 -24.00
CA ALA A 68 16.87 -13.37 -23.55
C ALA A 68 16.71 -12.19 -24.53
N VAL A 69 16.58 -10.98 -24.01
CA VAL A 69 16.34 -9.76 -24.78
C VAL A 69 17.69 -9.17 -25.19
N PRO A 70 17.98 -9.02 -26.50
CA PRO A 70 19.23 -8.41 -26.95
C PRO A 70 19.38 -6.96 -26.46
N GLY A 71 20.57 -6.57 -25.98
CA GLY A 71 20.82 -5.20 -25.51
C GLY A 71 20.33 -4.92 -24.09
N SER A 72 19.94 -5.96 -23.34
CA SER A 72 19.49 -5.87 -21.94
C SER A 72 20.49 -6.47 -20.95
N GLU A 73 21.74 -6.67 -21.41
CA GLU A 73 22.82 -7.19 -20.60
C GLU A 73 22.98 -6.37 -19.32
N ALA A 74 23.33 -7.04 -18.22
CA ALA A 74 23.40 -6.40 -16.93
C ALA A 74 24.47 -5.31 -16.88
N GLU A 75 24.11 -4.16 -16.36
CA GLU A 75 25.08 -3.14 -16.00
C GLU A 75 25.92 -3.60 -14.79
N PRO A 76 27.18 -3.13 -14.65
CA PRO A 76 28.00 -3.45 -13.49
C PRO A 76 27.28 -3.09 -12.17
N PRO A 77 27.18 -4.04 -11.21
CA PRO A 77 26.45 -3.79 -9.99
C PRO A 77 27.08 -2.66 -9.17
N GLN A 78 26.25 -1.73 -8.71
CA GLN A 78 26.65 -0.60 -7.87
C GLN A 78 26.96 -1.09 -6.44
N THR A 79 28.22 -1.48 -6.21
CA THR A 79 28.67 -2.03 -4.92
C THR A 79 29.01 -0.96 -3.88
N SER A 80 29.35 0.26 -4.32
CA SER A 80 29.58 1.43 -3.47
C SER A 80 28.31 2.26 -3.27
N GLY A 81 28.27 3.11 -2.24
CA GLY A 81 27.14 4.03 -2.00
C GLY A 81 26.05 3.50 -1.06
N GLY A 82 26.24 2.30 -0.49
CA GLY A 82 25.37 1.73 0.54
C GLY A 82 25.97 0.45 1.13
N GLU A 83 25.64 0.10 2.37
CA GLU A 83 26.09 -1.16 2.98
C GLU A 83 25.42 -2.36 2.30
N ALA A 84 26.23 -3.32 1.86
CA ALA A 84 25.78 -4.60 1.34
C ALA A 84 25.24 -5.43 2.51
N ILE A 85 23.95 -5.79 2.46
CA ILE A 85 23.31 -6.63 3.48
C ILE A 85 22.88 -7.93 2.81
N PRO A 86 23.31 -9.10 3.31
CA PRO A 86 22.85 -10.37 2.79
C PRO A 86 21.34 -10.51 3.00
N ILE A 87 20.65 -11.15 2.05
CA ILE A 87 19.26 -11.57 2.24
C ILE A 87 19.27 -12.71 3.29
N VAL A 88 19.17 -12.39 4.57
CA VAL A 88 19.21 -13.37 5.66
C VAL A 88 17.79 -13.76 6.08
N PRO A 89 17.49 -15.06 6.22
CA PRO A 89 16.34 -15.50 7.03
C PRO A 89 16.69 -15.26 8.51
N GLU A 90 16.04 -14.27 9.13
CA GLU A 90 16.07 -13.98 10.58
C GLU A 90 17.47 -13.90 11.20
N ALA A 91 18.17 -12.77 11.01
CA ALA A 91 19.07 -12.23 12.03
C ALA A 91 19.30 -10.73 11.79
N PRO A 92 19.17 -9.87 12.82
CA PRO A 92 19.49 -8.46 12.71
C PRO A 92 21.00 -8.28 12.53
N GLN A 93 21.39 -7.54 11.49
CA GLN A 93 22.75 -6.98 11.39
C GLN A 93 22.76 -5.63 12.09
N ILE A 94 23.72 -5.46 13.01
CA ILE A 94 23.86 -4.30 13.89
C ILE A 94 24.62 -3.21 13.15
N VAL A 95 23.98 -2.06 12.89
CA VAL A 95 24.65 -0.82 12.52
C VAL A 95 24.43 0.17 13.66
N LEU A 96 25.51 0.56 14.34
CA LEU A 96 25.47 1.49 15.47
C LEU A 96 25.62 2.93 14.99
N PRO A 97 24.66 3.84 15.24
CA PRO A 97 24.90 5.27 15.12
C PRO A 97 25.54 5.83 16.40
N LYS A 98 26.44 6.80 16.22
CA LYS A 98 27.00 7.62 17.31
C LYS A 98 25.93 8.55 17.89
N PRO A 99 25.88 8.76 19.22
CA PRO A 99 24.97 9.72 19.81
C PRO A 99 25.47 11.15 19.55
N ILE A 100 24.63 11.98 18.94
CA ILE A 100 24.77 13.42 18.95
C ILE A 100 23.53 13.97 19.63
N VAL A 101 23.70 14.59 20.80
CA VAL A 101 22.63 15.36 21.44
C VAL A 101 22.39 16.60 20.57
N ARG A 102 21.23 16.63 19.91
CA ARG A 102 20.71 17.77 19.14
C ARG A 102 19.22 17.92 19.46
N SER A 103 18.71 19.13 19.24
CA SER A 103 17.28 19.47 19.25
C SER A 103 16.40 18.33 18.74
N VAL A 104 15.30 18.03 19.44
CA VAL A 104 14.37 16.96 19.04
C VAL A 104 13.72 17.32 17.69
N THR A 105 14.08 16.62 16.63
CA THR A 105 13.56 16.81 15.26
C THR A 105 12.59 15.69 14.87
N ARG A 106 11.74 15.90 13.85
CA ARG A 106 10.94 14.80 13.28
C ARG A 106 11.82 13.67 12.76
N PHE A 107 12.82 14.00 11.95
CA PHE A 107 13.73 13.00 11.39
C PHE A 107 15.05 13.01 12.16
N THR A 108 15.43 11.85 12.68
CA THR A 108 16.70 11.63 13.42
C THR A 108 17.85 11.29 12.48
N GLU A 109 17.55 10.81 11.29
CA GLU A 109 18.54 10.38 10.30
C GLU A 109 18.07 10.56 8.85
N ILE A 110 18.97 10.25 7.92
CA ILE A 110 18.72 10.19 6.48
C ILE A 110 18.73 8.72 6.11
N ALA A 111 17.69 8.26 5.43
CA ALA A 111 17.65 6.87 4.99
C ALA A 111 18.80 6.59 4.01
N PRO A 112 19.38 5.38 4.03
CA PRO A 112 20.44 5.03 3.09
C PRO A 112 19.90 5.06 1.67
N ASP A 113 20.78 5.33 0.70
CA ASP A 113 20.41 5.17 -0.70
C ASP A 113 19.99 3.71 -0.99
N ALA A 114 18.99 3.55 -1.85
CA ALA A 114 18.58 2.26 -2.36
C ALA A 114 19.54 1.77 -3.45
N THR A 115 20.25 2.65 -4.18
CA THR A 115 21.04 2.25 -5.36
C THR A 115 22.28 1.42 -5.04
N GLY A 116 22.97 1.72 -3.93
CA GLY A 116 24.22 1.10 -3.54
C GLY A 116 24.07 -0.20 -2.74
N GLY A 117 25.15 -0.98 -2.70
CA GLY A 117 25.23 -2.22 -1.92
C GLY A 117 24.70 -3.45 -2.65
N ALA A 118 24.72 -3.42 -3.98
CA ALA A 118 24.40 -4.59 -4.81
C ALA A 118 25.36 -5.76 -4.50
N THR A 119 24.80 -6.97 -4.43
CA THR A 119 25.54 -8.19 -4.06
C THR A 119 25.53 -9.25 -5.15
N PHE A 120 24.79 -9.02 -6.24
CA PHE A 120 24.67 -9.92 -7.38
C PHE A 120 24.78 -9.15 -8.69
N TRP A 121 25.23 -9.83 -9.74
CA TRP A 121 24.92 -9.45 -11.11
C TRP A 121 23.44 -9.74 -11.38
N SER A 122 22.82 -8.89 -12.19
CA SER A 122 21.50 -9.18 -12.76
C SER A 122 21.65 -10.15 -13.94
N SER A 123 20.60 -10.90 -14.25
CA SER A 123 20.47 -11.55 -15.55
C SER A 123 20.24 -10.49 -16.64
N PRO A 124 20.44 -10.79 -17.94
CA PRO A 124 19.74 -10.03 -18.97
C PRO A 124 18.23 -10.09 -18.72
N ALA A 125 17.48 -9.21 -19.34
CA ALA A 125 16.03 -9.35 -19.34
C ALA A 125 15.62 -10.59 -20.13
N TYR A 126 14.62 -11.30 -19.61
CA TYR A 126 13.95 -12.39 -20.29
C TYR A 126 12.49 -12.06 -20.56
N GLU A 127 12.08 -12.20 -21.82
CA GLU A 127 10.67 -12.14 -22.20
C GLU A 127 10.11 -13.57 -22.15
N TYR A 128 9.12 -13.79 -21.28
CA TYR A 128 8.54 -15.11 -21.04
C TYR A 128 7.13 -15.20 -21.62
N ASN A 129 6.78 -16.37 -22.14
CA ASN A 129 5.42 -16.81 -22.40
C ASN A 129 5.23 -18.21 -21.82
N LEU A 130 4.51 -18.31 -20.71
CA LEU A 130 4.33 -19.55 -19.93
C LEU A 130 2.98 -20.22 -20.17
N GLY A 131 2.31 -19.89 -21.27
CA GLY A 131 1.01 -20.45 -21.64
C GLY A 131 -0.14 -19.47 -21.48
N ASN A 132 -1.33 -20.01 -21.26
CA ASN A 132 -2.58 -19.27 -21.34
C ASN A 132 -3.46 -19.57 -20.13
N LEU A 133 -3.81 -18.52 -19.37
CA LEU A 133 -4.66 -18.59 -18.20
C LEU A 133 -6.11 -18.29 -18.58
N VAL A 134 -7.03 -19.20 -18.24
CA VAL A 134 -8.46 -18.92 -18.24
C VAL A 134 -8.76 -18.06 -17.02
N ALA A 135 -9.34 -16.89 -17.25
CA ALA A 135 -9.77 -15.97 -16.20
C ALA A 135 -11.19 -15.50 -16.47
N ILE A 136 -11.87 -15.03 -15.43
CA ILE A 136 -13.21 -14.46 -15.53
C ILE A 136 -13.20 -12.98 -15.19
N ALA A 137 -13.73 -12.18 -16.10
CA ALA A 137 -13.96 -10.75 -15.91
C ALA A 137 -15.42 -10.57 -15.46
N SER A 138 -15.64 -10.33 -14.17
CA SER A 138 -16.97 -10.06 -13.60
C SER A 138 -17.03 -8.71 -12.89
N ALA A 139 -18.22 -8.14 -12.81
CA ALA A 139 -18.51 -7.00 -11.96
C ALA A 139 -18.64 -7.39 -10.47
N ASP A 140 -19.09 -8.62 -10.20
CA ASP A 140 -19.24 -9.16 -8.85
C ASP A 140 -18.03 -10.04 -8.48
N SER A 141 -17.12 -9.46 -7.70
CA SER A 141 -15.93 -10.15 -7.20
C SER A 141 -16.22 -11.20 -6.12
N ALA A 142 -17.47 -11.33 -5.66
CA ALA A 142 -17.90 -12.27 -4.63
C ALA A 142 -18.62 -13.50 -5.22
N THR A 143 -19.38 -13.38 -6.31
CA THR A 143 -20.04 -14.52 -6.96
C THR A 143 -19.52 -14.84 -8.37
N PHE A 144 -18.82 -13.91 -9.02
CA PHE A 144 -18.49 -13.96 -10.45
C PHE A 144 -19.71 -14.08 -11.37
N ASP A 145 -20.89 -13.72 -10.86
CA ASP A 145 -22.12 -13.70 -11.65
C ASP A 145 -21.98 -12.75 -12.85
N ASP A 146 -22.65 -13.09 -13.95
CA ASP A 146 -22.65 -12.34 -15.22
C ASP A 146 -21.25 -12.03 -15.78
N GLY A 147 -20.23 -12.81 -15.39
CA GLY A 147 -18.85 -12.63 -15.82
C GLY A 147 -18.58 -13.13 -17.26
N SER A 148 -17.64 -12.50 -17.94
CA SER A 148 -17.12 -12.95 -19.23
C SER A 148 -15.80 -13.69 -19.01
N THR A 149 -15.78 -14.99 -19.32
CA THR A 149 -14.54 -15.76 -19.34
C THR A 149 -13.68 -15.38 -20.56
N LEU A 150 -12.37 -15.30 -20.36
CA LEU A 150 -11.37 -15.02 -21.37
C LEU A 150 -10.16 -15.93 -21.19
N ILE A 151 -9.31 -15.99 -22.22
CA ILE A 151 -8.00 -16.64 -22.17
C ILE A 151 -6.93 -15.54 -22.23
N GLN A 152 -6.18 -15.40 -21.15
CA GLN A 152 -5.13 -14.41 -20.94
C GLN A 152 -3.74 -15.06 -21.10
N PRO A 153 -2.91 -14.61 -22.04
CA PRO A 153 -1.53 -15.06 -22.11
C PRO A 153 -0.77 -14.75 -20.81
N MET A 154 -0.02 -15.74 -20.32
CA MET A 154 0.91 -15.61 -19.20
C MET A 154 2.25 -15.13 -19.74
N HIS A 155 2.26 -13.87 -20.14
CA HIS A 155 3.37 -13.20 -20.82
C HIS A 155 3.99 -12.13 -19.92
N GLY A 156 5.27 -11.81 -20.13
CA GLY A 156 5.88 -10.69 -19.44
C GLY A 156 7.40 -10.65 -19.47
N TRP A 157 7.96 -9.91 -18.52
CA TRP A 157 9.39 -9.63 -18.37
C TRP A 157 9.92 -10.23 -17.08
N MET A 158 11.16 -10.72 -17.08
CA MET A 158 11.80 -11.24 -15.87
C MET A 158 13.27 -10.86 -15.80
N ARG A 159 13.73 -10.57 -14.57
CA ARG A 159 15.15 -10.56 -14.19
C ARG A 159 15.37 -11.36 -12.91
N TYR A 160 16.55 -11.93 -12.76
CA TYR A 160 16.93 -12.69 -11.56
C TYR A 160 18.43 -12.53 -11.25
N PRO A 161 18.85 -12.73 -9.99
CA PRO A 161 20.27 -12.70 -9.62
C PRO A 161 21.04 -13.84 -10.27
N THR A 162 22.25 -13.54 -10.74
CA THR A 162 23.18 -14.53 -11.32
C THR A 162 24.40 -14.72 -10.41
N ASP A 163 25.55 -14.18 -10.80
CA ASP A 163 26.80 -14.34 -10.07
C ASP A 163 26.84 -13.42 -8.84
N ALA A 164 27.22 -13.97 -7.69
CA ALA A 164 27.44 -13.16 -6.49
C ALA A 164 28.72 -12.32 -6.63
N VAL A 165 28.63 -11.05 -6.22
CA VAL A 165 29.75 -10.11 -6.10
C VAL A 165 30.21 -9.97 -4.63
N GLY A 166 29.36 -10.42 -3.69
CA GLY A 166 29.56 -10.43 -2.23
C GLY A 166 29.54 -11.85 -1.61
N PRO A 167 29.18 -12.01 -0.31
CA PRO A 167 29.28 -13.32 0.39
C PRO A 167 28.35 -14.38 -0.20
N THR A 168 28.45 -15.63 0.31
CA THR A 168 27.78 -16.83 -0.22
C THR A 168 26.33 -16.60 -0.64
N ALA A 169 26.03 -16.85 -1.92
CA ALA A 169 24.68 -16.74 -2.47
C ALA A 169 23.67 -17.58 -1.67
N PRO A 170 22.46 -17.05 -1.38
CA PRO A 170 21.44 -17.80 -0.68
C PRO A 170 20.96 -18.98 -1.53
N LYS A 171 20.40 -19.99 -0.86
CA LYS A 171 19.84 -21.16 -1.56
C LYS A 171 18.64 -20.78 -2.42
N THR A 172 17.81 -19.87 -1.92
CA THR A 172 16.57 -19.39 -2.53
C THR A 172 16.49 -17.87 -2.47
N TYR A 173 15.76 -17.27 -3.41
CA TYR A 173 15.61 -15.83 -3.59
C TYR A 173 14.14 -15.42 -3.42
N PRO A 174 13.85 -14.30 -2.74
CA PRO A 174 12.51 -13.73 -2.68
C PRO A 174 11.96 -13.38 -4.07
N ILE A 175 10.63 -13.32 -4.18
CA ILE A 175 9.92 -13.08 -5.44
C ILE A 175 9.27 -11.70 -5.39
N ILE A 176 9.45 -10.88 -6.43
CA ILE A 176 8.74 -9.62 -6.60
C ILE A 176 7.91 -9.69 -7.89
N VAL A 177 6.63 -9.34 -7.81
CA VAL A 177 5.73 -9.27 -8.97
C VAL A 177 5.31 -7.82 -9.21
N LEU A 178 5.51 -7.34 -10.42
CA LEU A 178 5.11 -6.02 -10.91
C LEU A 178 3.95 -6.19 -11.91
N LEU A 179 2.95 -5.32 -11.82
CA LEU A 179 1.75 -5.37 -12.65
C LEU A 179 1.41 -3.98 -13.19
N HIS A 180 1.48 -3.79 -14.51
CA HIS A 180 1.19 -2.50 -15.12
C HIS A 180 -0.30 -2.13 -15.09
N GLY A 181 -0.61 -0.89 -15.43
CA GLY A 181 -1.96 -0.33 -15.48
C GLY A 181 -2.69 -0.52 -16.81
N ASN A 182 -3.88 0.08 -16.90
CA ASN A 182 -4.61 0.16 -18.15
C ASN A 182 -4.04 1.29 -19.01
N HIS A 183 -3.68 0.99 -20.25
CA HIS A 183 -3.05 1.92 -21.18
C HIS A 183 -3.28 1.41 -22.62
N ASP A 184 -2.75 2.09 -23.64
CA ASP A 184 -2.81 1.59 -25.02
C ASP A 184 -2.19 0.19 -25.11
N ALA A 185 -2.99 -0.81 -25.51
CA ALA A 185 -2.56 -2.20 -25.59
C ALA A 185 -1.43 -2.46 -26.61
N ALA A 186 -1.13 -1.50 -27.50
CA ALA A 186 0.03 -1.56 -28.38
C ALA A 186 1.35 -1.28 -27.65
N ALA A 187 1.33 -0.55 -26.53
CA ALA A 187 2.55 -0.25 -25.78
C ALA A 187 2.92 -1.45 -24.88
N PRO A 188 4.20 -1.87 -24.88
CA PRO A 188 4.65 -2.98 -24.04
C PRO A 188 4.97 -2.50 -22.61
N SER A 189 3.97 -1.97 -21.88
CA SER A 189 4.19 -1.31 -20.58
C SER A 189 4.84 -2.21 -19.52
N TYR A 190 4.65 -3.53 -19.57
CA TYR A 190 5.35 -4.47 -18.67
C TYR A 190 6.88 -4.36 -18.77
N LYS A 191 7.45 -3.92 -19.91
CA LYS A 191 8.90 -3.68 -20.08
C LYS A 191 9.36 -2.43 -19.33
N GLY A 192 8.47 -1.46 -19.08
CA GLY A 192 8.85 -0.17 -18.52
C GLY A 192 9.20 -0.15 -17.03
N TYR A 193 9.11 -1.29 -16.35
CA TYR A 193 9.61 -1.45 -14.98
C TYR A 193 10.96 -2.17 -14.91
N ASP A 194 11.62 -2.38 -16.05
CA ASP A 194 12.89 -3.09 -16.11
C ASP A 194 13.97 -2.48 -15.21
N TYR A 195 14.01 -1.14 -15.12
CA TYR A 195 14.94 -0.44 -14.22
C TYR A 195 14.72 -0.77 -12.73
N LEU A 196 13.48 -1.03 -12.31
CA LEU A 196 13.19 -1.51 -10.95
C LEU A 196 13.58 -2.98 -10.81
N ALA A 197 13.28 -3.80 -11.82
CA ALA A 197 13.54 -5.23 -11.83
C ALA A 197 15.04 -5.55 -11.83
N GLU A 198 15.83 -4.84 -12.63
CA GLU A 198 17.29 -4.98 -12.68
C GLU A 198 17.91 -4.57 -11.35
N HIS A 199 17.47 -3.44 -10.80
CA HIS A 199 17.93 -2.98 -9.50
C HIS A 199 17.62 -3.98 -8.38
N LEU A 200 16.42 -4.55 -8.35
CA LEU A 200 16.08 -5.58 -7.37
C LEU A 200 16.84 -6.89 -7.64
N ALA A 201 17.06 -7.29 -8.89
CA ALA A 201 17.84 -8.48 -9.22
C ALA A 201 19.30 -8.39 -8.73
N THR A 202 19.96 -7.22 -8.87
CA THR A 202 21.32 -7.01 -8.32
C THR A 202 21.38 -7.04 -6.78
N HIS A 203 20.22 -6.96 -6.13
CA HIS A 203 20.06 -7.11 -4.69
C HIS A 203 19.52 -8.48 -4.27
N GLY A 204 19.40 -9.45 -5.20
CA GLY A 204 19.09 -10.84 -4.89
C GLY A 204 17.60 -11.19 -4.94
N TYR A 205 16.80 -10.52 -5.76
CA TYR A 205 15.38 -10.80 -5.91
C TYR A 205 15.08 -11.36 -7.31
N VAL A 206 14.21 -12.37 -7.40
CA VAL A 206 13.63 -12.77 -8.69
C VAL A 206 12.43 -11.87 -8.96
N VAL A 207 12.49 -11.09 -10.04
CA VAL A 207 11.49 -10.07 -10.34
C VAL A 207 10.79 -10.38 -11.65
N LEU A 208 9.46 -10.36 -11.60
CA LEU A 208 8.59 -10.51 -12.76
C LEU A 208 7.78 -9.25 -12.97
N SER A 209 7.65 -8.81 -14.22
CA SER A 209 6.67 -7.82 -14.64
C SER A 209 5.68 -8.47 -15.60
N ILE A 210 4.41 -8.49 -15.23
CA ILE A 210 3.35 -9.23 -15.94
C ILE A 210 2.74 -8.36 -17.05
N ASP A 211 2.63 -8.92 -18.25
CA ASP A 211 1.84 -8.37 -19.34
C ASP A 211 0.35 -8.73 -19.17
N ALA A 212 -0.46 -7.69 -19.04
CA ALA A 212 -1.90 -7.73 -18.86
C ALA A 212 -2.63 -6.96 -19.99
N ASN A 213 -2.01 -6.76 -21.15
CA ASN A 213 -2.59 -5.99 -22.25
C ASN A 213 -3.91 -6.58 -22.77
N ALA A 214 -4.04 -7.91 -22.80
CA ALA A 214 -5.31 -8.57 -23.15
C ALA A 214 -6.45 -8.30 -22.14
N ILE A 215 -6.15 -7.73 -20.96
CA ILE A 215 -7.13 -7.29 -19.95
C ILE A 215 -7.48 -5.79 -20.10
N ASN A 216 -6.68 -4.97 -20.80
CA ASN A 216 -6.93 -3.52 -20.93
C ASN A 216 -8.28 -3.19 -21.60
N GLY A 217 -8.87 -4.13 -22.36
CA GLY A 217 -10.16 -3.94 -23.05
C GLY A 217 -11.41 -3.96 -22.16
N PHE A 218 -11.32 -4.30 -20.87
CA PHE A 218 -12.49 -4.35 -19.98
C PHE A 218 -12.80 -2.98 -19.36
N ALA A 219 -13.85 -2.32 -19.87
CA ALA A 219 -14.38 -1.09 -19.28
C ALA A 219 -14.95 -1.35 -17.86
N PRO A 220 -14.93 -0.35 -16.95
CA PRO A 220 -15.59 -0.48 -15.65
C PRO A 220 -17.10 -0.66 -15.86
N GLY A 221 -17.73 -1.50 -15.04
CA GLY A 221 -19.19 -1.65 -15.05
C GLY A 221 -19.88 -0.47 -14.33
N THR A 222 -21.17 -0.27 -14.57
CA THR A 222 -21.96 0.85 -14.01
C THR A 222 -22.29 0.73 -12.52
N THR A 223 -21.84 -0.32 -11.83
CA THR A 223 -22.00 -0.49 -10.38
C THR A 223 -20.73 -0.11 -9.65
N LEU A 224 -20.84 0.55 -8.49
CA LEU A 224 -19.74 1.00 -7.60
C LEU A 224 -18.78 -0.11 -7.10
N ARG A 225 -18.87 -1.34 -7.60
CA ARG A 225 -17.95 -2.47 -7.30
C ARG A 225 -17.31 -3.07 -8.56
N ALA A 226 -17.72 -2.63 -9.75
CA ALA A 226 -17.38 -3.28 -11.00
C ALA A 226 -16.06 -2.76 -11.57
N ASP A 227 -14.98 -3.51 -11.33
CA ASP A 227 -13.77 -3.44 -12.15
C ASP A 227 -13.35 -4.84 -12.62
N PRO A 228 -13.97 -5.35 -13.70
CA PRO A 228 -13.63 -6.65 -14.25
C PRO A 228 -12.15 -6.75 -14.65
N SER A 229 -11.52 -5.63 -15.03
CA SER A 229 -10.09 -5.58 -15.37
C SER A 229 -9.23 -5.95 -14.17
N SER A 230 -9.41 -5.26 -13.04
CA SER A 230 -8.62 -5.52 -11.83
C SER A 230 -8.87 -6.90 -11.21
N GLN A 231 -10.09 -7.44 -11.31
CA GLN A 231 -10.37 -8.79 -10.83
C GLN A 231 -9.70 -9.87 -11.70
N THR A 232 -9.65 -9.66 -13.01
CA THR A 232 -8.94 -10.55 -13.94
C THR A 232 -7.43 -10.48 -13.71
N ARG A 233 -6.90 -9.29 -13.44
CA ARG A 233 -5.48 -9.10 -13.08
C ARG A 233 -5.09 -9.85 -11.81
N ALA A 234 -5.97 -9.90 -10.81
CA ALA A 234 -5.73 -10.70 -9.60
C ALA A 234 -5.58 -12.20 -9.91
N GLN A 235 -6.47 -12.74 -10.76
CA GLN A 235 -6.34 -14.11 -11.23
C GLN A 235 -5.03 -14.34 -12.00
N LEU A 236 -4.63 -13.38 -12.85
CA LEU A 236 -3.37 -13.44 -13.58
C LEU A 236 -2.14 -13.48 -12.66
N VAL A 237 -2.10 -12.64 -11.62
CA VAL A 237 -1.00 -12.66 -10.63
C VAL A 237 -0.94 -14.01 -9.93
N LEU A 238 -2.08 -14.50 -9.41
CA LEU A 238 -2.14 -15.76 -8.68
C LEU A 238 -1.80 -16.98 -9.57
N GLY A 239 -2.23 -16.97 -10.83
CA GLY A 239 -1.87 -18.00 -11.81
C GLY A 239 -0.39 -17.96 -12.20
N THR A 240 0.20 -16.77 -12.35
CA THR A 240 1.64 -16.60 -12.61
C THR A 240 2.49 -17.13 -11.47
N LEU A 241 2.08 -16.90 -10.22
CA LEU A 241 2.76 -17.49 -9.06
C LEU A 241 2.64 -19.03 -9.07
N ASP A 242 1.50 -19.60 -9.50
CA ASP A 242 1.33 -21.05 -9.62
C ASP A 242 2.28 -21.63 -10.69
N ARG A 243 2.49 -20.92 -11.81
CA ARG A 243 3.52 -21.29 -12.81
C ARG A 243 4.93 -21.23 -12.24
N LEU A 244 5.24 -20.20 -11.45
CA LEU A 244 6.53 -20.12 -10.78
C LEU A 244 6.75 -21.27 -9.80
N ARG A 245 5.71 -21.72 -9.07
CA ARG A 245 5.83 -22.90 -8.19
C ARG A 245 6.22 -24.14 -8.99
N GLN A 246 5.59 -24.36 -10.15
CA GLN A 246 5.97 -25.46 -11.05
C GLN A 246 7.39 -25.33 -11.56
N ILE A 247 7.86 -24.12 -11.91
CA ILE A 247 9.26 -23.89 -12.30
C ILE A 247 10.20 -24.19 -11.14
N ASN A 248 9.86 -23.76 -9.93
CA ASN A 248 10.66 -24.03 -8.74
C ASN A 248 10.77 -25.54 -8.46
N GLU A 249 9.70 -26.31 -8.66
CA GLU A 249 9.68 -27.74 -8.36
C GLU A 249 10.30 -28.59 -9.47
N GLN A 250 9.94 -28.32 -10.73
CA GLN A 250 10.26 -29.18 -11.86
C GLN A 250 11.32 -28.60 -12.80
N GLY A 251 11.47 -27.27 -12.79
CA GLY A 251 12.18 -26.51 -13.81
C GLY A 251 11.28 -26.18 -15.00
N GLN A 252 11.60 -25.09 -15.70
CA GLN A 252 10.90 -24.71 -16.92
C GLN A 252 11.37 -25.55 -18.12
N LEU A 253 10.43 -25.96 -18.98
CA LEU A 253 10.70 -26.63 -20.26
C LEU A 253 10.31 -25.74 -21.44
N GLY A 254 11.12 -25.78 -22.50
CA GLY A 254 10.78 -25.20 -23.80
C GLY A 254 9.63 -25.96 -24.47
N PRO A 255 9.03 -25.42 -25.55
CA PRO A 255 8.00 -26.11 -26.31
C PRO A 255 8.44 -27.46 -26.91
N ASP A 256 9.75 -27.68 -27.04
CA ASP A 256 10.37 -28.93 -27.51
C ASP A 256 10.57 -29.98 -26.38
N GLY A 257 10.16 -29.66 -25.15
CA GLY A 257 10.29 -30.51 -23.97
C GLY A 257 11.68 -30.53 -23.35
N ARG A 258 12.64 -29.72 -23.84
CA ARG A 258 13.98 -29.60 -23.26
C ARG A 258 14.01 -28.52 -22.17
N PRO A 259 14.98 -28.55 -21.23
CA PRO A 259 15.19 -27.45 -20.28
C PRO A 259 15.24 -26.09 -20.99
N GLY A 260 14.35 -25.18 -20.60
CA GLY A 260 14.34 -23.80 -21.11
C GLY A 260 15.20 -22.86 -20.26
N SER A 261 15.21 -21.58 -20.63
CA SER A 261 16.04 -20.55 -19.97
C SER A 261 15.77 -20.41 -18.47
N LEU A 262 14.53 -20.64 -18.00
CA LEU A 262 14.19 -20.55 -16.58
C LEU A 262 14.38 -21.86 -15.81
N HIS A 263 14.91 -22.91 -16.45
CA HIS A 263 15.24 -24.16 -15.75
C HIS A 263 16.22 -23.93 -14.58
N ILE A 264 17.08 -22.92 -14.69
CA ILE A 264 18.02 -22.50 -13.65
C ILE A 264 17.35 -22.09 -12.32
N LEU A 265 16.07 -21.69 -12.35
CA LEU A 265 15.31 -21.29 -11.16
C LEU A 265 14.73 -22.48 -10.38
N LYS A 266 14.95 -23.72 -10.83
CA LYS A 266 14.55 -24.93 -10.11
C LYS A 266 15.18 -24.95 -8.72
N GLY A 267 14.34 -24.99 -7.68
CA GLY A 267 14.71 -24.99 -6.27
C GLY A 267 15.30 -23.68 -5.77
N LYS A 268 15.11 -22.57 -6.49
CA LYS A 268 15.68 -21.25 -6.20
C LYS A 268 14.67 -20.20 -5.76
N LEU A 269 13.36 -20.47 -5.78
CA LEU A 269 12.34 -19.48 -5.47
C LEU A 269 11.82 -19.63 -4.03
N ASP A 270 11.75 -18.51 -3.32
CA ASP A 270 11.24 -18.45 -1.95
C ASP A 270 9.80 -17.92 -1.90
N PHE A 271 8.83 -18.84 -1.86
CA PHE A 271 7.41 -18.50 -1.78
C PHE A 271 6.95 -18.03 -0.39
N SER A 272 7.82 -18.03 0.63
CA SER A 272 7.53 -17.41 1.92
C SER A 272 7.77 -15.90 1.91
N ARG A 273 8.42 -15.37 0.87
CA ARG A 273 8.79 -13.97 0.74
C ARG A 273 8.41 -13.43 -0.63
N ILE A 274 7.15 -13.01 -0.76
CA ILE A 274 6.59 -12.46 -1.99
C ILE A 274 6.17 -11.00 -1.79
N GLY A 275 6.72 -10.12 -2.62
CA GLY A 275 6.28 -8.74 -2.76
C GLY A 275 5.46 -8.55 -4.04
N ILE A 276 4.43 -7.72 -3.97
CA ILE A 276 3.57 -7.42 -5.11
C ILE A 276 3.41 -5.91 -5.29
N MET A 277 3.56 -5.42 -6.51
CA MET A 277 3.38 -4.02 -6.89
C MET A 277 2.47 -3.92 -8.10
N GLY A 278 1.57 -2.93 -8.08
CA GLY A 278 0.66 -2.67 -9.18
C GLY A 278 0.47 -1.19 -9.43
N HIS A 279 0.41 -0.80 -10.70
CA HIS A 279 0.20 0.58 -11.15
C HIS A 279 -1.23 0.80 -11.68
N SER A 280 -1.95 1.85 -11.29
CA SER A 280 -3.27 2.18 -11.83
C SER A 280 -4.29 1.06 -11.57
N ARG A 281 -4.95 0.53 -12.60
CA ARG A 281 -5.73 -0.72 -12.49
C ARG A 281 -4.91 -1.93 -12.05
N GLY A 282 -3.60 -1.94 -12.33
CA GLY A 282 -2.68 -2.90 -11.74
C GLY A 282 -2.64 -2.80 -10.22
N GLY A 283 -2.70 -1.59 -9.65
CA GLY A 283 -2.74 -1.36 -8.21
C GLY A 283 -4.00 -1.89 -7.55
N GLN A 284 -5.17 -1.65 -8.15
CA GLN A 284 -6.41 -2.30 -7.72
C GLN A 284 -6.37 -3.82 -7.95
N GLY A 285 -5.70 -4.28 -9.01
CA GLY A 285 -5.42 -5.69 -9.25
C GLY A 285 -4.62 -6.34 -8.11
N ILE A 286 -3.66 -5.63 -7.53
CA ILE A 286 -2.91 -6.07 -6.35
C ILE A 286 -3.78 -6.12 -5.09
N ALA A 287 -4.63 -5.12 -4.86
CA ALA A 287 -5.61 -5.18 -3.78
C ALA A 287 -6.51 -6.43 -3.90
N ASN A 288 -7.05 -6.68 -5.10
CA ASN A 288 -7.84 -7.88 -5.38
C ASN A 288 -7.03 -9.18 -5.27
N THR A 289 -5.74 -9.16 -5.61
CA THR A 289 -4.85 -10.32 -5.47
C THR A 289 -4.81 -10.78 -4.01
N ILE A 290 -4.66 -9.85 -3.06
CA ILE A 290 -4.66 -10.16 -1.63
C ILE A 290 -6.00 -10.78 -1.20
N LEU A 291 -7.11 -10.14 -1.61
CA LEU A 291 -8.47 -10.60 -1.27
C LEU A 291 -8.79 -11.98 -1.88
N PHE A 292 -8.37 -12.22 -3.12
CA PHE A 292 -8.62 -13.49 -3.83
C PHE A 292 -7.73 -14.60 -3.32
N ASN A 293 -6.53 -14.28 -2.88
CA ASN A 293 -5.57 -15.27 -2.39
C ASN A 293 -6.07 -16.04 -1.16
N ALA A 294 -6.80 -15.36 -0.26
CA ALA A 294 -7.36 -15.99 0.94
C ALA A 294 -8.22 -17.22 0.64
N ASN A 295 -8.98 -17.17 -0.46
CA ASN A 295 -9.85 -18.27 -0.90
C ASN A 295 -9.33 -18.96 -2.17
N ARG A 296 -8.12 -18.59 -2.64
CA ARG A 296 -7.57 -18.94 -3.96
C ARG A 296 -8.66 -18.85 -5.01
N ARG A 297 -9.20 -17.66 -5.30
CA ARG A 297 -10.37 -17.53 -6.18
C ARG A 297 -9.97 -17.50 -7.67
N GLY A 298 -10.70 -18.23 -8.53
CA GLY A 298 -10.57 -18.11 -9.98
C GLY A 298 -11.58 -18.95 -10.79
N THR A 299 -11.14 -19.62 -11.86
CA THR A 299 -11.96 -20.33 -12.86
C THR A 299 -11.72 -21.85 -12.91
N THR A 300 -12.57 -22.54 -13.66
CA THR A 300 -12.55 -23.98 -13.91
C THR A 300 -12.63 -24.31 -15.40
N GLN A 301 -12.37 -25.58 -15.77
CA GLN A 301 -12.61 -26.07 -17.13
C GLN A 301 -14.08 -25.93 -17.54
N GLN A 302 -15.00 -26.08 -16.60
CA GLN A 302 -16.43 -25.93 -16.88
C GLN A 302 -16.79 -24.49 -17.28
N ASP A 303 -16.12 -23.49 -16.70
CA ASP A 303 -16.31 -22.08 -17.06
C ASP A 303 -15.84 -21.83 -18.50
N LEU A 304 -14.70 -22.41 -18.89
CA LEU A 304 -14.22 -22.35 -20.27
C LEU A 304 -15.21 -23.03 -21.24
N ILE A 305 -15.70 -24.22 -20.90
CA ILE A 305 -16.69 -24.94 -21.72
C ILE A 305 -17.95 -24.09 -21.90
N ALA A 306 -18.49 -23.54 -20.81
CA ALA A 306 -19.68 -22.70 -20.85
C ALA A 306 -19.47 -21.43 -21.71
N ALA A 307 -18.30 -20.81 -21.61
CA ALA A 307 -17.96 -19.61 -22.36
C ALA A 307 -17.81 -19.88 -23.88
N VAL A 308 -17.12 -20.96 -24.26
CA VAL A 308 -16.96 -21.34 -25.67
C VAL A 308 -18.30 -21.81 -26.26
N ALA A 309 -19.11 -22.56 -25.50
CA ALA A 309 -20.42 -23.02 -25.95
C ALA A 309 -21.41 -21.85 -26.18
N SER A 310 -21.33 -20.80 -25.36
CA SER A 310 -22.19 -19.62 -25.46
C SER A 310 -21.69 -18.57 -26.45
N SER A 311 -20.37 -18.39 -26.56
CA SER A 311 -19.72 -17.28 -27.27
C SER A 311 -18.53 -17.73 -28.14
N GLY A 312 -18.62 -18.89 -28.79
CA GLY A 312 -17.52 -19.50 -29.54
C GLY A 312 -16.86 -18.60 -30.59
N SER A 313 -17.59 -17.63 -31.17
CA SER A 313 -17.02 -16.64 -32.10
C SER A 313 -15.94 -15.75 -31.49
N LYS A 314 -15.95 -15.54 -30.16
CA LYS A 314 -14.88 -14.80 -29.46
C LYS A 314 -13.57 -15.58 -29.40
N PHE A 315 -13.63 -16.91 -29.56
CA PHE A 315 -12.48 -17.81 -29.44
C PHE A 315 -12.01 -18.36 -30.78
N SER A 316 -12.83 -18.27 -31.84
CA SER A 316 -12.56 -18.97 -33.10
C SER A 316 -11.33 -18.49 -33.86
N ALA A 317 -10.92 -17.22 -33.67
CA ALA A 317 -9.73 -16.67 -34.33
C ALA A 317 -8.44 -17.24 -33.73
N ASP A 318 -8.32 -17.18 -32.40
CA ASP A 318 -7.07 -17.54 -31.71
C ASP A 318 -7.06 -19.02 -31.25
N TYR A 319 -8.24 -19.61 -31.00
CA TYR A 319 -8.42 -20.95 -30.44
C TYR A 319 -9.43 -21.81 -31.23
N PRO A 320 -9.27 -21.98 -32.56
CA PRO A 320 -10.21 -22.74 -33.39
C PRO A 320 -10.44 -24.18 -32.90
N ASP A 321 -9.42 -24.86 -32.37
CA ASP A 321 -9.56 -26.24 -31.88
C ASP A 321 -10.49 -26.35 -30.67
N LEU A 322 -10.56 -25.31 -29.80
CA LEU A 322 -11.54 -25.26 -28.71
C LEU A 322 -12.96 -25.18 -29.25
N THR A 323 -13.20 -24.32 -30.24
CA THR A 323 -14.52 -24.17 -30.87
C THR A 323 -14.92 -25.39 -31.71
N ALA A 324 -13.94 -26.18 -32.15
CA ALA A 324 -14.18 -27.46 -32.79
C ALA A 324 -14.58 -28.54 -31.78
N ALA A 325 -13.94 -28.55 -30.60
CA ALA A 325 -14.20 -29.49 -29.51
C ALA A 325 -15.51 -29.21 -28.75
N ILE A 326 -15.84 -27.94 -28.54
CA ILE A 326 -16.99 -27.52 -27.72
C ILE A 326 -18.10 -27.00 -28.62
N LYS A 327 -19.25 -27.68 -28.61
CA LYS A 327 -20.49 -27.25 -29.27
C LYS A 327 -21.55 -26.94 -28.23
N LYS A 328 -22.57 -26.17 -28.63
CA LYS A 328 -23.66 -25.73 -27.72
C LYS A 328 -24.38 -26.89 -27.03
N THR A 329 -24.42 -28.08 -27.64
CA THR A 329 -25.16 -29.26 -27.16
C THR A 329 -24.28 -30.43 -26.75
N ALA A 330 -22.97 -30.37 -27.00
CA ALA A 330 -22.05 -31.50 -26.75
C ALA A 330 -20.59 -31.04 -26.68
N VAL A 331 -19.76 -31.76 -25.91
CA VAL A 331 -18.31 -31.57 -25.80
C VAL A 331 -17.61 -32.84 -26.26
N ASP A 332 -16.65 -32.71 -27.19
CA ASP A 332 -15.73 -33.79 -27.57
C ASP A 332 -14.52 -33.74 -26.63
N GLU A 333 -14.54 -34.57 -25.58
CA GLU A 333 -13.53 -34.56 -24.50
C GLU A 333 -12.11 -34.83 -25.00
N ALA A 334 -11.93 -35.69 -25.99
CA ALA A 334 -10.61 -36.00 -26.55
C ALA A 334 -10.04 -34.81 -27.31
N LYS A 335 -10.88 -34.12 -28.11
CA LYS A 335 -10.46 -32.88 -28.78
C LYS A 335 -10.24 -31.74 -27.81
N LEU A 336 -11.05 -31.64 -26.75
CA LEU A 336 -10.88 -30.62 -25.72
C LEU A 336 -9.54 -30.80 -25.00
N ALA A 337 -9.21 -32.02 -24.57
CA ALA A 337 -7.93 -32.32 -23.95
C ALA A 337 -6.74 -32.01 -24.89
N ALA A 338 -6.86 -32.36 -26.17
CA ALA A 338 -5.85 -32.03 -27.17
C ALA A 338 -5.68 -30.51 -27.38
N ALA A 339 -6.78 -29.76 -27.41
CA ALA A 339 -6.77 -28.30 -27.53
C ALA A 339 -6.18 -27.62 -26.29
N ILE A 340 -6.56 -28.05 -25.08
CA ILE A 340 -6.00 -27.57 -23.81
C ILE A 340 -4.48 -27.75 -23.80
N LYS A 341 -4.00 -28.93 -24.19
CA LYS A 341 -2.55 -29.21 -24.29
C LYS A 341 -1.87 -28.36 -25.36
N LYS A 342 -2.45 -28.27 -26.56
CA LYS A 342 -1.89 -27.52 -27.70
C LYS A 342 -1.71 -26.04 -27.36
N TYR A 343 -2.72 -25.45 -26.73
CA TYR A 343 -2.72 -24.03 -26.37
C TYR A 343 -2.12 -23.76 -24.99
N ASN A 344 -1.63 -24.79 -24.30
CA ASN A 344 -1.01 -24.66 -22.98
C ASN A 344 -1.96 -23.91 -22.01
N ILE A 345 -3.21 -24.39 -21.92
CA ILE A 345 -4.29 -23.74 -21.18
C ILE A 345 -4.32 -24.22 -19.72
N PHE A 346 -4.47 -23.25 -18.81
CA PHE A 346 -4.57 -23.47 -17.37
C PHE A 346 -5.65 -22.59 -16.76
N TYR A 347 -5.94 -22.82 -15.48
CA TYR A 347 -7.02 -22.16 -14.77
C TYR A 347 -6.47 -21.48 -13.54
N ALA A 348 -6.96 -20.27 -13.24
CA ALA A 348 -6.73 -19.65 -11.95
C ALA A 348 -7.53 -20.46 -10.93
N VAL A 349 -6.94 -21.39 -10.20
CA VAL A 349 -7.74 -22.36 -9.42
C VAL A 349 -8.51 -21.67 -8.28
N GLY A 350 -9.76 -22.12 -8.01
CA GLY A 350 -10.51 -21.82 -6.78
C GLY A 350 -11.88 -22.47 -6.54
N SER A 351 -11.91 -23.56 -5.77
CA SER A 351 -13.07 -24.42 -5.38
C SER A 351 -13.64 -25.31 -6.49
N GLY A 352 -13.29 -26.60 -6.43
CA GLY A 352 -13.81 -27.65 -7.34
C GLY A 352 -12.79 -28.68 -7.82
N ASN A 353 -11.49 -28.44 -7.59
CA ASN A 353 -10.41 -29.35 -7.94
C ASN A 353 -9.75 -29.94 -6.68
N ALA A 354 -9.33 -31.20 -6.73
CA ALA A 354 -8.75 -31.91 -5.58
C ALA A 354 -7.40 -31.32 -5.08
N ASN A 355 -6.75 -30.48 -5.90
CA ASN A 355 -5.40 -29.96 -5.65
C ASN A 355 -5.34 -28.42 -5.78
N VAL A 356 -6.00 -27.69 -4.88
CA VAL A 356 -5.88 -26.22 -4.84
C VAL A 356 -4.53 -25.84 -4.22
N PRO A 357 -3.66 -25.06 -4.91
CA PRO A 357 -2.41 -24.57 -4.34
C PRO A 357 -2.68 -23.78 -3.05
N PRO A 358 -1.85 -23.90 -2.01
CA PRO A 358 -2.04 -23.11 -0.80
C PRO A 358 -1.96 -21.61 -1.09
N PRO A 359 -2.70 -20.76 -0.34
CA PRO A 359 -2.54 -19.31 -0.37
C PRO A 359 -1.07 -18.88 -0.29
N TYR A 360 -0.75 -17.81 -0.96
CA TYR A 360 0.57 -17.17 -0.88
C TYR A 360 0.68 -16.29 0.36
N ASP A 361 1.86 -16.25 0.96
CA ASP A 361 2.17 -15.34 2.06
C ASP A 361 2.82 -14.08 1.48
N PHE A 362 2.01 -13.02 1.32
CA PHE A 362 2.50 -11.75 0.79
C PHE A 362 3.12 -10.91 1.91
N LYS A 363 4.38 -10.51 1.72
CA LYS A 363 5.14 -9.71 2.69
C LYS A 363 5.07 -8.22 2.45
N ALA A 364 4.67 -7.80 1.25
CA ALA A 364 4.58 -6.39 0.89
C ALA A 364 3.63 -6.19 -0.29
N ALA A 365 2.80 -5.15 -0.23
CA ALA A 365 1.94 -4.70 -1.31
C ALA A 365 2.15 -3.20 -1.59
N PHE A 366 2.53 -2.85 -2.82
CA PHE A 366 2.74 -1.46 -3.24
C PHE A 366 1.75 -1.09 -4.35
N MET A 367 0.80 -0.21 -4.04
CA MET A 367 -0.18 0.32 -4.98
C MET A 367 0.29 1.67 -5.49
N LEU A 368 0.80 1.71 -6.72
CA LEU A 368 1.25 2.91 -7.40
C LEU A 368 0.10 3.56 -8.15
N ALA A 369 -0.20 4.82 -7.86
CA ALA A 369 -1.25 5.61 -8.51
C ALA A 369 -2.55 4.80 -8.78
N PRO A 370 -3.06 4.03 -7.80
CA PRO A 370 -4.01 2.98 -8.10
C PRO A 370 -5.41 3.52 -8.38
N THR A 371 -6.17 2.79 -9.19
CA THR A 371 -7.63 2.91 -9.16
C THR A 371 -8.18 2.33 -7.87
N ASP A 372 -9.42 2.67 -7.55
CA ASP A 372 -10.18 2.02 -6.49
C ASP A 372 -11.69 2.17 -6.66
N PHE A 373 -12.27 1.48 -7.64
CA PHE A 373 -13.70 1.65 -7.93
C PHE A 373 -14.63 1.20 -6.78
N GLY A 374 -14.18 0.24 -5.95
CA GLY A 374 -14.99 -0.42 -4.92
C GLY A 374 -14.58 -0.17 -3.47
N GLY A 375 -13.55 0.64 -3.23
CA GLY A 375 -12.95 0.87 -1.91
C GLY A 375 -11.95 -0.21 -1.45
N ASN A 376 -11.93 -1.38 -2.12
CA ASN A 376 -11.22 -2.62 -1.76
C ASN A 376 -10.97 -2.79 -0.24
N PRO A 377 -12.03 -2.81 0.60
CA PRO A 377 -11.86 -2.95 2.04
C PRO A 377 -11.40 -4.36 2.40
N GLY A 378 -10.76 -4.50 3.55
CA GLY A 378 -10.39 -5.81 4.11
C GLY A 378 -9.01 -6.31 3.70
N ILE A 379 -8.15 -5.43 3.18
CA ILE A 379 -6.72 -5.72 3.00
C ILE A 379 -6.09 -5.74 4.40
N ASN A 380 -5.77 -6.93 4.88
CA ASN A 380 -5.17 -7.17 6.18
C ASN A 380 -3.91 -8.05 6.08
N ARG A 381 -3.09 -8.02 7.13
CA ARG A 381 -1.92 -8.90 7.34
C ARG A 381 -0.82 -8.78 6.27
N VAL A 382 -0.85 -7.73 5.47
CA VAL A 382 0.17 -7.41 4.46
C VAL A 382 0.50 -5.92 4.57
N PRO A 383 1.77 -5.53 4.79
CA PRO A 383 2.19 -4.14 4.73
C PRO A 383 1.79 -3.53 3.38
N LEU A 384 1.07 -2.41 3.43
CA LEU A 384 0.46 -1.78 2.25
C LEU A 384 0.94 -0.34 2.11
N ALA A 385 1.57 -0.01 0.98
CA ALA A 385 1.89 1.34 0.60
C ALA A 385 1.06 1.80 -0.60
N VAL A 386 0.48 2.99 -0.50
CA VAL A 386 -0.27 3.65 -1.58
C VAL A 386 0.42 4.95 -1.96
N LEU A 387 0.94 5.02 -3.18
CA LEU A 387 1.57 6.22 -3.73
C LEU A 387 0.59 6.99 -4.62
N LEU A 388 0.45 8.28 -4.35
CA LEU A 388 -0.49 9.21 -4.99
C LEU A 388 0.27 10.37 -5.65
N PRO A 389 0.31 10.44 -6.99
CA PRO A 389 0.96 11.54 -7.71
C PRO A 389 0.07 12.79 -7.70
N SER A 390 0.59 13.94 -7.25
CA SER A 390 -0.25 15.16 -7.15
C SER A 390 -0.68 15.70 -8.52
N CYS A 391 0.12 15.45 -9.55
CA CYS A 391 -0.12 15.80 -10.95
C CYS A 391 -0.48 14.57 -11.79
N ASP A 392 -1.23 13.64 -11.21
CA ASP A 392 -1.86 12.52 -11.91
C ASP A 392 -3.07 12.97 -12.77
N GLY A 393 -3.03 12.76 -14.08
CA GLY A 393 -4.09 13.11 -15.01
C GLY A 393 -5.18 12.04 -15.11
N ASP A 394 -4.78 10.76 -15.17
CA ASP A 394 -5.68 9.62 -15.33
C ASP A 394 -6.54 9.42 -14.07
N MET A 395 -5.91 9.51 -12.89
CA MET A 395 -6.53 9.51 -11.57
C MET A 395 -6.58 10.93 -11.01
N SER A 396 -7.24 11.82 -11.75
CA SER A 396 -7.42 13.23 -11.37
C SER A 396 -8.04 13.43 -9.98
N ASN A 397 -8.82 12.47 -9.48
CA ASN A 397 -9.43 12.47 -8.15
C ASN A 397 -8.61 11.76 -7.06
N LEU A 398 -7.41 11.24 -7.36
CA LEU A 398 -6.58 10.44 -6.44
C LEU A 398 -7.32 9.27 -5.82
N GLN A 399 -8.04 8.50 -6.63
CA GLN A 399 -8.88 7.37 -6.19
C GLN A 399 -8.19 6.46 -5.16
N GLY A 400 -6.89 6.19 -5.32
CA GLY A 400 -6.10 5.40 -4.38
C GLY A 400 -6.08 5.88 -2.93
N ALA A 401 -6.32 7.16 -2.63
CA ALA A 401 -6.42 7.66 -1.26
C ALA A 401 -7.48 6.90 -0.45
N ILE A 402 -8.51 6.42 -1.14
CA ILE A 402 -9.63 5.66 -0.61
C ILE A 402 -9.20 4.25 -0.23
N SER A 403 -8.32 3.61 -1.01
CA SER A 403 -7.74 2.32 -0.67
C SER A 403 -6.93 2.39 0.62
N TYR A 404 -6.18 3.47 0.83
CA TYR A 404 -5.51 3.71 2.10
C TYR A 404 -6.52 3.95 3.22
N ASP A 405 -7.46 4.89 3.04
CA ASP A 405 -8.41 5.26 4.09
C ASP A 405 -9.23 4.06 4.59
N HIS A 406 -9.71 3.19 3.70
CA HIS A 406 -10.45 1.97 4.08
C HIS A 406 -9.61 0.92 4.80
N ASN A 407 -8.31 0.86 4.52
CA ASN A 407 -7.44 -0.22 4.99
C ASN A 407 -6.37 0.22 5.99
N ARG A 408 -6.38 1.49 6.42
CA ARG A 408 -5.41 2.02 7.40
C ARG A 408 -5.51 1.34 8.76
N PHE A 409 -6.70 0.87 9.13
CA PHE A 409 -6.94 0.06 10.31
C PHE A 409 -7.26 -1.38 9.92
N GLY A 410 -6.41 -2.32 10.34
CA GLY A 410 -6.70 -3.75 10.32
C GLY A 410 -7.35 -4.24 11.62
N PRO A 411 -7.74 -5.52 11.69
CA PRO A 411 -8.05 -6.21 12.93
C PRO A 411 -6.95 -6.06 14.00
N ASP A 412 -7.27 -6.28 15.28
CA ASP A 412 -6.31 -6.06 16.38
C ASP A 412 -5.08 -6.98 16.31
N ASP A 413 -5.18 -8.14 15.67
CA ASP A 413 -4.08 -9.10 15.43
C ASP A 413 -3.29 -8.81 14.14
N ASP A 414 -3.65 -7.76 13.38
CA ASP A 414 -2.94 -7.35 12.18
C ASP A 414 -1.76 -6.43 12.52
N LEU A 415 -0.55 -6.98 12.44
CA LEU A 415 0.70 -6.28 12.73
C LEU A 415 1.22 -5.44 11.55
N ALA A 416 0.57 -5.50 10.38
CA ALA A 416 1.08 -4.84 9.19
C ALA A 416 0.85 -3.31 9.24
N SER A 417 1.91 -2.55 8.95
CA SER A 417 1.82 -1.08 8.80
C SER A 417 1.14 -0.67 7.49
N ARG A 418 0.58 0.54 7.47
CA ARG A 418 -0.08 1.13 6.29
C ARG A 418 0.51 2.49 5.96
N TYR A 419 0.73 2.75 4.67
CA TYR A 419 1.40 3.95 4.19
C TYR A 419 0.58 4.66 3.12
N GLN A 420 0.42 5.98 3.26
CA GLN A 420 -0.02 6.88 2.19
C GLN A 420 1.15 7.81 1.85
N ILE A 421 1.51 7.86 0.58
CA ILE A 421 2.64 8.65 0.08
C ILE A 421 2.12 9.59 -0.99
N MET A 422 2.22 10.90 -0.78
CA MET A 422 1.94 11.91 -1.80
C MET A 422 3.25 12.39 -2.40
N VAL A 423 3.36 12.33 -3.74
CA VAL A 423 4.53 12.85 -4.47
C VAL A 423 4.10 14.08 -5.26
N HIS A 424 4.56 15.25 -4.83
CA HIS A 424 4.24 16.52 -5.46
C HIS A 424 4.97 16.69 -6.80
N GLY A 425 4.18 16.87 -7.85
CA GLY A 425 4.66 17.09 -9.23
C GLY A 425 4.66 15.85 -10.11
N ALA A 426 4.56 14.65 -9.52
CA ALA A 426 4.53 13.39 -10.27
C ALA A 426 3.22 13.22 -11.06
N ASN A 427 3.28 12.62 -12.25
CA ASN A 427 2.09 12.06 -12.95
C ASN A 427 1.82 10.62 -12.58
N HIS A 428 0.73 10.13 -13.18
CA HIS A 428 0.48 8.72 -13.40
C HIS A 428 1.66 8.02 -14.11
N ASN A 429 2.06 8.48 -15.29
CA ASN A 429 2.75 7.63 -16.28
C ASN A 429 4.26 7.43 -16.05
N ASP A 430 5.01 8.48 -15.70
CA ASP A 430 6.47 8.52 -15.81
C ASP A 430 7.23 7.55 -14.87
N TYR A 431 6.55 6.92 -13.91
CA TYR A 431 7.11 5.79 -13.16
C TYR A 431 7.39 4.56 -14.03
N ASN A 432 6.83 4.52 -15.24
CA ASN A 432 7.09 3.51 -16.27
C ASN A 432 7.95 4.14 -17.39
N SER A 433 9.00 3.46 -17.85
CA SER A 433 9.89 3.99 -18.89
C SER A 433 9.39 3.81 -20.33
N ILE A 434 8.24 3.14 -20.53
CA ILE A 434 7.64 2.88 -21.85
C ILE A 434 6.30 3.61 -22.00
N TRP A 435 5.47 3.59 -20.95
CA TRP A 435 4.23 4.34 -20.86
C TRP A 435 4.56 5.73 -20.29
N THR A 436 4.94 6.66 -21.16
CA THR A 436 5.46 8.00 -20.79
C THR A 436 4.70 9.17 -21.41
N GLU A 437 3.56 8.91 -22.05
CA GLU A 437 2.75 10.01 -22.59
C GLU A 437 2.24 10.90 -21.46
N ASP A 438 2.27 12.22 -21.64
CA ASP A 438 1.80 13.16 -20.62
C ASP A 438 0.28 13.01 -20.46
N ASP A 439 -0.15 12.56 -19.29
CA ASP A 439 -1.55 12.34 -18.89
C ASP A 439 -2.33 13.64 -18.67
N PHE A 440 -1.64 14.79 -18.71
CA PHE A 440 -2.24 16.12 -18.67
C PHE A 440 -2.07 16.86 -20.00
N GLY A 441 -2.96 16.58 -20.96
CA GLY A 441 -3.03 17.32 -22.23
C GLY A 441 -3.49 18.78 -22.08
N PRO A 442 -3.26 19.65 -23.10
CA PRO A 442 -3.76 21.02 -23.10
C PRO A 442 -5.28 21.09 -22.86
N GLY A 443 -5.67 21.58 -21.67
CA GLY A 443 -7.08 21.69 -21.25
C GLY A 443 -7.56 20.60 -20.27
N GLY A 444 -6.75 19.57 -20.00
CA GLY A 444 -7.12 18.43 -19.14
C GLY A 444 -6.83 18.60 -17.63
N GLY A 445 -6.05 19.63 -17.24
CA GLY A 445 -5.58 19.77 -15.85
C GLY A 445 -5.23 21.19 -15.41
N PRO A 446 -4.79 21.37 -14.15
CA PRO A 446 -4.25 22.64 -13.69
C PRO A 446 -2.93 22.97 -14.39
N LYS A 447 -2.74 24.25 -14.76
CA LYS A 447 -1.58 24.71 -15.53
C LYS A 447 -0.23 24.40 -14.88
N PHE A 448 -0.18 24.38 -13.54
CA PHE A 448 1.03 24.08 -12.79
C PHE A 448 1.49 22.61 -12.88
N CYS A 449 0.66 21.72 -13.44
CA CYS A 449 1.02 20.33 -13.72
C CYS A 449 1.48 20.09 -15.15
N PHE A 450 1.42 21.09 -16.04
CA PHE A 450 1.86 20.92 -17.43
C PHE A 450 3.37 20.98 -17.58
N ARG A 451 3.89 20.15 -18.49
CA ARG A 451 5.29 20.16 -18.92
C ARG A 451 5.49 21.18 -20.05
N THR A 452 5.32 22.47 -19.77
CA THR A 452 5.51 23.52 -20.79
C THR A 452 6.92 24.14 -20.71
N LYS A 453 7.64 24.13 -21.83
CA LYS A 453 8.98 24.75 -21.91
C LYS A 453 8.89 26.26 -21.64
N GLY A 454 9.68 26.75 -20.69
CA GLY A 454 9.72 28.17 -20.30
C GLY A 454 8.69 28.57 -19.23
N GLN A 455 7.88 27.64 -18.75
CA GLN A 455 6.97 27.87 -17.64
C GLN A 455 7.74 27.76 -16.31
N THR A 456 7.82 28.87 -15.56
CA THR A 456 8.60 28.95 -14.31
C THR A 456 7.82 28.56 -13.06
N ASP A 457 6.51 28.36 -13.16
CA ASP A 457 5.61 28.01 -12.05
C ASP A 457 5.15 26.54 -12.06
N SER A 458 5.68 25.72 -12.97
CA SER A 458 5.35 24.29 -13.03
C SER A 458 6.02 23.53 -11.88
N ILE A 459 5.24 22.69 -11.19
CA ILE A 459 5.76 21.74 -10.18
C ILE A 459 6.05 20.37 -10.79
N ARG A 460 5.74 20.17 -12.06
CA ARG A 460 5.87 18.90 -12.78
C ARG A 460 7.28 18.34 -12.64
N LEU A 461 7.39 17.10 -12.17
CA LEU A 461 8.66 16.39 -12.16
C LEU A 461 9.08 16.03 -13.59
N SER A 462 10.39 15.96 -13.83
CA SER A 462 10.88 15.27 -15.00
C SER A 462 10.62 13.77 -14.85
N ASP A 463 10.57 13.07 -15.97
CA ASP A 463 10.39 11.62 -16.00
C ASP A 463 11.58 10.90 -15.34
N GLU A 464 12.79 11.46 -15.46
CA GLU A 464 13.97 10.99 -14.73
C GLU A 464 13.82 11.16 -13.21
N ASP A 465 13.43 12.34 -12.73
CA ASP A 465 13.28 12.62 -11.29
C ASP A 465 12.16 11.81 -10.64
N GLN A 466 11.07 11.59 -11.38
CA GLN A 466 9.97 10.75 -10.94
C GLN A 466 10.41 9.29 -10.80
N ARG A 467 11.14 8.73 -11.78
CA ARG A 467 11.70 7.37 -11.68
C ARG A 467 12.76 7.25 -10.61
N ARG A 468 13.61 8.26 -10.42
CA ARG A 468 14.61 8.34 -9.34
C ARG A 468 13.94 8.24 -7.96
N THR A 469 12.90 9.04 -7.74
CA THR A 469 12.09 8.99 -6.52
C THR A 469 11.39 7.63 -6.38
N GLY A 470 10.79 7.14 -7.47
CA GLY A 470 10.10 5.85 -7.52
C GLY A 470 11.00 4.65 -7.21
N LEU A 471 12.25 4.67 -7.68
CA LEU A 471 13.23 3.62 -7.41
C LEU A 471 13.50 3.49 -5.92
N PHE A 472 13.72 4.60 -5.21
CA PHE A 472 13.87 4.55 -3.76
C PHE A 472 12.57 4.08 -3.08
N LEU A 473 11.43 4.71 -3.36
CA LEU A 473 10.17 4.42 -2.66
C LEU A 473 9.69 2.98 -2.88
N ILE A 474 9.76 2.46 -4.11
CA ILE A 474 9.28 1.12 -4.44
C ILE A 474 10.30 0.07 -4.00
N ASN A 475 11.58 0.22 -4.35
CA ASN A 475 12.55 -0.84 -4.07
C ASN A 475 12.95 -0.88 -2.60
N SER A 476 13.06 0.25 -1.88
CA SER A 476 13.32 0.20 -0.43
C SER A 476 12.15 -0.42 0.33
N PHE A 477 10.91 -0.23 -0.11
CA PHE A 477 9.73 -0.87 0.46
C PHE A 477 9.79 -2.38 0.33
N MET A 478 10.06 -2.87 -0.89
CA MET A 478 10.20 -4.30 -1.14
C MET A 478 11.38 -4.88 -0.37
N ARG A 479 12.51 -4.19 -0.35
CA ARG A 479 13.71 -4.64 0.36
C ARG A 479 13.52 -4.69 1.87
N TYR A 480 12.81 -3.73 2.45
CA TYR A 480 12.49 -3.73 3.87
C TYR A 480 11.51 -4.85 4.23
N HIS A 481 10.35 -4.89 3.58
CA HIS A 481 9.25 -5.77 3.99
C HIS A 481 9.36 -7.20 3.46
N VAL A 482 9.92 -7.40 2.26
CA VAL A 482 10.11 -8.73 1.65
C VAL A 482 11.49 -9.28 1.97
N GLY A 483 12.52 -8.44 1.85
CA GLY A 483 13.92 -8.82 2.06
C GLY A 483 14.36 -8.91 3.52
N GLY A 484 13.70 -8.16 4.41
CA GLY A 484 14.15 -7.97 5.79
C GLY A 484 15.33 -6.99 5.93
N GLU A 485 15.59 -6.14 4.93
CA GLU A 485 16.70 -5.19 4.95
C GLU A 485 16.42 -4.02 5.92
N SER A 486 16.78 -4.23 7.20
CA SER A 486 16.52 -3.32 8.32
C SER A 486 17.07 -1.90 8.15
N LYS A 487 18.08 -1.70 7.29
CA LYS A 487 18.65 -0.38 6.99
C LYS A 487 17.61 0.63 6.45
N PHE A 488 16.52 0.15 5.83
CA PHE A 488 15.43 1.01 5.37
C PHE A 488 14.33 1.21 6.43
N GLY A 489 14.41 0.50 7.56
CA GLY A 489 13.39 0.52 8.60
C GLY A 489 13.14 1.90 9.17
N ALA A 490 14.18 2.73 9.31
CA ALA A 490 14.03 4.11 9.77
C ALA A 490 13.14 4.97 8.85
N TYR A 491 13.24 4.79 7.53
CA TYR A 491 12.35 5.47 6.58
C TYR A 491 10.91 4.97 6.76
N TRP A 492 10.70 3.66 6.70
CA TRP A 492 9.37 3.05 6.81
C TRP A 492 8.77 3.12 8.23
N ASN A 493 9.55 3.53 9.22
CA ASN A 493 9.06 3.89 10.55
C ASN A 493 8.88 5.41 10.73
N SER A 494 9.04 6.22 9.69
CA SER A 494 8.90 7.68 9.72
C SER A 494 9.90 8.39 10.66
N THR A 495 11.07 7.81 10.91
CA THR A 495 12.17 8.40 11.71
C THR A 495 13.31 8.93 10.85
N ALA A 496 13.39 8.54 9.58
CA ALA A 496 14.35 9.07 8.61
C ALA A 496 13.70 9.87 7.48
N ARG A 497 14.40 10.89 7.00
CA ARG A 497 14.05 11.57 5.73
C ARG A 497 14.54 10.75 4.53
N ILE A 498 13.96 11.01 3.35
CA ILE A 498 14.41 10.40 2.08
C ILE A 498 15.89 10.74 1.80
N PRO A 499 16.71 9.85 1.20
CA PRO A 499 18.07 10.19 0.77
C PRO A 499 18.09 11.31 -0.24
N ASP A 500 19.12 12.15 -0.15
CA ASP A 500 19.34 13.27 -1.09
C ASP A 500 19.44 12.79 -2.55
N ALA A 501 20.04 11.61 -2.77
CA ALA A 501 20.18 11.01 -4.10
C ALA A 501 18.84 10.63 -4.77
N ALA A 502 17.77 10.45 -3.97
CA ALA A 502 16.43 10.16 -4.47
C ALA A 502 15.60 11.43 -4.74
N CYS A 503 16.09 12.61 -4.35
CA CYS A 503 15.44 13.88 -4.61
C CYS A 503 15.57 14.30 -6.10
N PRO A 504 14.73 15.23 -6.58
CA PRO A 504 14.88 15.79 -7.92
C PRO A 504 16.30 16.34 -8.16
N GLY A 505 16.90 15.98 -9.31
CA GLY A 505 18.29 16.27 -9.64
C GLY A 505 19.34 15.57 -8.77
N GLY A 506 18.93 14.68 -7.86
CA GLY A 506 19.79 14.10 -6.82
C GLY A 506 20.19 15.11 -5.73
N LEU A 507 19.41 16.19 -5.57
CA LEU A 507 19.73 17.31 -4.68
C LEU A 507 18.67 17.43 -3.57
N GLY A 508 18.97 16.84 -2.42
CA GLY A 508 18.16 17.01 -1.21
C GLY A 508 18.62 18.18 -0.32
N PRO A 509 17.93 18.46 0.80
CA PRO A 509 16.63 17.89 1.20
C PRO A 509 15.50 18.21 0.20
N CYS A 510 14.45 17.40 0.19
CA CYS A 510 13.28 17.55 -0.69
C CYS A 510 11.97 17.07 -0.05
N GLU A 511 11.86 17.12 1.28
CA GLU A 511 10.71 16.65 2.05
C GLU A 511 9.41 17.41 1.70
N GLU A 512 9.50 18.59 1.10
CA GLU A 512 8.34 19.31 0.54
C GLU A 512 7.75 18.60 -0.70
N ARG A 513 8.50 17.69 -1.32
CA ARG A 513 8.05 16.91 -2.48
C ARG A 513 7.35 15.61 -2.11
N ILE A 514 7.62 15.08 -0.92
CA ILE A 514 7.22 13.71 -0.55
C ILE A 514 6.63 13.74 0.86
N ILE A 515 5.30 13.60 0.93
CA ILE A 515 4.56 13.58 2.18
C ILE A 515 4.17 12.14 2.49
N MET A 516 4.68 11.60 3.61
CA MET A 516 4.41 10.24 4.05
C MET A 516 3.55 10.24 5.33
N THR A 517 2.49 9.45 5.28
CA THR A 517 1.61 9.13 6.41
C THR A 517 1.81 7.66 6.75
N VAL A 518 2.07 7.38 8.03
CA VAL A 518 2.26 6.02 8.55
C VAL A 518 1.18 5.73 9.58
N GLN A 519 0.49 4.59 9.43
CA GLN A 519 -0.41 4.06 10.43
C GLN A 519 0.15 2.73 10.93
N LYS A 520 0.53 2.69 12.21
CA LYS A 520 0.98 1.47 12.91
C LYS A 520 -0.18 0.58 13.30
N ASP A 521 0.10 -0.67 13.62
CA ASP A 521 -0.86 -1.67 14.11
C ASP A 521 -1.41 -1.33 15.51
N ALA A 522 -2.41 -2.09 15.97
CA ALA A 522 -3.10 -1.84 17.24
C ALA A 522 -2.18 -1.93 18.47
N GLY A 523 -1.12 -2.75 18.42
CA GLY A 523 -0.14 -2.90 19.50
C GLY A 523 0.81 -1.71 19.61
N ARG A 524 1.03 -0.97 18.52
CA ARG A 524 1.94 0.19 18.45
C ARG A 524 1.22 1.54 18.33
N ARG A 525 -0.09 1.59 18.54
CA ARG A 525 -0.85 2.87 18.58
C ARG A 525 -1.84 2.94 19.74
N LYS A 526 -2.21 4.16 20.11
CA LYS A 526 -3.37 4.45 20.96
C LYS A 526 -4.23 5.52 20.32
N LEU A 527 -5.42 5.11 19.86
CA LEU A 527 -6.41 6.03 19.33
C LEU A 527 -6.97 6.92 20.45
N ILE A 528 -6.87 8.23 20.26
CA ILE A 528 -7.45 9.26 21.14
C ILE A 528 -8.79 9.72 20.53
N GLN A 529 -8.79 10.08 19.25
CA GLN A 529 -9.95 10.65 18.58
C GLN A 529 -10.10 10.17 17.14
N ARG A 530 -11.31 9.71 16.81
CA ARG A 530 -11.80 9.50 15.45
C ARG A 530 -13.22 10.03 15.36
N PHE A 531 -13.63 10.48 14.17
CA PHE A 531 -14.92 11.14 13.98
C PHE A 531 -15.99 10.21 13.38
N GLY A 532 -15.92 8.90 13.68
CA GLY A 532 -16.88 7.91 13.21
C GLY A 532 -18.18 7.87 14.03
N ALA A 533 -18.11 8.02 15.35
CA ALA A 533 -19.25 7.86 16.27
C ALA A 533 -20.12 9.12 16.39
N ALA A 534 -21.44 8.98 16.59
CA ALA A 534 -22.37 10.12 16.63
C ALA A 534 -21.98 11.23 17.64
N ASN A 535 -21.46 10.84 18.81
CA ASN A 535 -21.00 11.73 19.89
C ASN A 535 -19.54 12.18 19.74
N SER A 536 -18.87 11.89 18.62
CA SER A 536 -17.43 12.16 18.44
C SER A 536 -17.06 13.65 18.45
N LEU A 537 -18.02 14.56 18.41
CA LEU A 537 -17.78 16.00 18.54
C LEU A 537 -17.85 16.51 19.99
N GLU A 538 -18.18 15.62 20.93
CA GLU A 538 -18.37 15.94 22.35
C GLU A 538 -17.48 15.07 23.24
N GLN A 539 -17.20 13.83 22.82
CA GLN A 539 -16.43 12.87 23.59
C GLN A 539 -15.37 12.14 22.74
N THR A 540 -14.23 11.86 23.37
CA THR A 540 -13.12 11.09 22.80
C THR A 540 -13.32 9.59 22.92
N LEU A 541 -12.50 8.81 22.20
CA LEU A 541 -12.48 7.35 22.35
C LEU A 541 -11.97 6.90 23.73
N LEU A 542 -11.35 7.81 24.49
CA LEU A 542 -10.90 7.60 25.87
C LEU A 542 -12.01 7.89 26.89
N GLY A 543 -13.12 8.49 26.46
CA GLY A 543 -14.22 8.92 27.32
C GLY A 543 -14.09 10.36 27.85
N GLY A 544 -12.99 11.05 27.56
CA GLY A 544 -12.79 12.47 27.90
C GLY A 544 -13.60 13.42 27.01
N ALA A 545 -13.82 14.65 27.45
CA ALA A 545 -14.50 15.67 26.64
C ALA A 545 -13.59 16.17 25.49
N ILE A 546 -14.20 16.50 24.34
CA ILE A 546 -13.56 17.27 23.27
C ILE A 546 -14.39 18.53 23.01
N SER A 547 -13.74 19.68 22.88
CA SER A 547 -14.40 20.96 22.63
C SER A 547 -13.77 21.71 21.45
N PHE A 548 -14.61 22.48 20.76
CA PHE A 548 -14.27 23.25 19.57
C PHE A 548 -14.64 24.72 19.84
N THR A 549 -13.63 25.58 19.99
CA THR A 549 -13.81 27.00 20.31
C THR A 549 -13.45 27.86 19.09
N ASP A 550 -14.19 28.96 18.91
CA ASP A 550 -13.94 29.98 17.88
C ASP A 550 -13.95 29.49 16.42
N PHE A 551 -14.60 28.35 16.16
CA PHE A 551 -14.99 27.94 14.80
C PHE A 551 -16.35 28.53 14.43
N ASP A 552 -16.49 29.00 13.20
CA ASP A 552 -17.76 29.48 12.66
C ASP A 552 -18.73 28.33 12.40
N ASP A 553 -18.20 27.22 11.88
CA ASP A 553 -18.97 26.02 11.57
C ASP A 553 -18.10 24.76 11.71
N LYS A 554 -18.76 23.63 11.98
CA LYS A 554 -18.14 22.31 12.09
C LYS A 554 -19.08 21.22 11.62
N ALA A 555 -18.53 20.19 10.97
CA ALA A 555 -19.30 19.02 10.55
C ALA A 555 -18.54 17.72 10.78
N ARG A 556 -19.19 16.71 11.35
CA ARG A 556 -18.64 15.33 11.39
C ARG A 556 -19.01 14.62 10.10
N CYS A 557 -18.05 13.99 9.44
CA CYS A 557 -18.26 13.24 8.20
C CYS A 557 -17.92 11.77 8.42
N ASN A 558 -18.76 10.87 7.92
CA ASN A 558 -18.49 9.43 7.94
C ASN A 558 -17.56 9.02 6.78
N MET A 559 -17.02 7.80 6.87
CA MET A 559 -16.32 7.16 5.76
C MET A 559 -17.32 6.37 4.90
N PRO A 560 -17.58 6.78 3.66
CA PRO A 560 -18.46 6.07 2.73
C PRO A 560 -17.74 4.84 2.15
N LEU A 561 -18.48 3.89 1.58
CA LEU A 561 -17.90 2.83 0.74
C LEU A 561 -17.80 3.29 -0.72
N GLY A 562 -16.71 2.91 -1.39
CA GLY A 562 -16.50 3.18 -2.81
C GLY A 562 -15.92 4.56 -3.13
N ALA A 563 -15.49 4.75 -4.37
CA ALA A 563 -14.69 5.94 -4.76
C ALA A 563 -15.47 7.18 -5.20
N SER A 564 -16.77 7.03 -5.47
CA SER A 564 -17.59 8.08 -6.05
C SER A 564 -18.62 8.64 -5.07
N THR A 565 -18.72 8.07 -3.88
CA THR A 565 -19.72 8.45 -2.89
C THR A 565 -19.08 9.38 -1.86
N PRO A 566 -19.54 10.64 -1.71
CA PRO A 566 -19.08 11.49 -0.63
C PRO A 566 -19.58 10.97 0.73
N GLY A 567 -18.76 11.11 1.77
CA GLY A 567 -19.20 10.87 3.15
C GLY A 567 -20.34 11.83 3.53
N GLU A 568 -21.34 11.29 4.22
CA GLU A 568 -22.40 12.08 4.83
C GLU A 568 -21.83 12.89 5.99
N CYS A 569 -22.06 14.20 5.94
CA CYS A 569 -21.58 15.15 6.94
C CYS A 569 -22.75 15.72 7.73
N MET A 570 -22.65 15.74 9.05
CA MET A 570 -23.66 16.27 9.97
C MET A 570 -23.14 17.53 10.68
N PRO A 571 -23.90 18.65 10.70
CA PRO A 571 -25.26 18.78 10.16
C PRO A 571 -25.33 18.83 8.63
N LYS A 572 -24.26 19.29 7.97
CA LYS A 572 -24.07 19.26 6.52
C LYS A 572 -22.59 19.43 6.19
N ARG A 573 -22.19 19.07 4.97
CA ARG A 573 -20.86 19.37 4.45
C ARG A 573 -20.63 20.87 4.38
N LEU A 574 -19.45 21.33 4.81
CA LEU A 574 -19.08 22.73 4.80
C LEU A 574 -18.65 23.16 3.39
N GLY A 575 -18.96 24.40 3.01
CA GLY A 575 -18.52 24.95 1.72
C GLY A 575 -16.99 24.99 1.64
N GLY A 576 -16.41 24.67 0.49
CA GLY A 576 -14.96 24.50 0.28
C GLY A 576 -14.44 23.07 0.43
N PHE A 577 -15.23 22.17 1.05
CA PHE A 577 -14.92 20.74 1.21
C PHE A 577 -15.67 19.89 0.15
N GLU A 578 -16.06 20.48 -0.97
CA GLU A 578 -16.80 19.79 -2.01
C GLU A 578 -16.03 18.56 -2.51
N PHE A 579 -16.73 17.43 -2.61
CA PHE A 579 -16.23 16.21 -3.25
C PHE A 579 -17.07 16.00 -4.50
N THR A 580 -16.45 16.16 -5.66
CA THR A 580 -17.07 15.84 -6.95
C THR A 580 -16.45 14.58 -7.54
N GLU A 581 -17.33 13.68 -7.99
CA GLU A 581 -16.97 12.52 -8.79
C GLU A 581 -16.31 12.99 -10.10
N GLY A 582 -15.07 12.58 -10.34
CA GLY A 582 -14.26 13.04 -11.49
C GLY A 582 -13.69 14.45 -11.37
N GLY A 583 -13.86 15.14 -10.23
CA GLY A 583 -13.20 16.42 -10.01
C GLY A 583 -11.68 16.27 -9.86
N SER A 584 -10.96 17.37 -10.09
CA SER A 584 -9.51 17.50 -9.86
C SER A 584 -9.14 18.39 -8.66
N SER A 585 -10.10 18.81 -7.85
CA SER A 585 -9.94 19.77 -6.74
C SER A 585 -10.61 19.36 -5.42
N GLY A 586 -10.14 19.89 -4.28
CA GLY A 586 -10.81 19.66 -2.99
C GLY A 586 -10.30 18.43 -2.24
N LEU A 587 -10.98 18.08 -1.16
CA LEU A 587 -10.59 16.98 -0.27
C LEU A 587 -10.82 15.62 -0.95
N ARG A 588 -9.74 14.85 -1.13
CA ARG A 588 -9.74 13.52 -1.79
C ARG A 588 -9.70 12.34 -0.82
N SER A 589 -9.27 12.57 0.42
CA SER A 589 -9.44 11.59 1.49
C SER A 589 -10.90 11.50 1.90
N ILE A 590 -11.35 10.30 2.26
CA ILE A 590 -12.73 10.00 2.64
C ILE A 590 -12.84 9.43 4.06
N ALA A 591 -11.74 9.34 4.81
CA ALA A 591 -11.74 8.88 6.19
C ALA A 591 -12.81 9.61 7.03
N GLU A 592 -13.35 8.97 8.07
CA GLU A 592 -14.23 9.67 9.00
C GLU A 592 -13.48 10.80 9.70
N HIS A 593 -13.96 12.03 9.57
CA HIS A 593 -13.23 13.25 9.95
C HIS A 593 -14.16 14.34 10.46
N VAL A 594 -13.59 15.39 11.03
CA VAL A 594 -14.29 16.66 11.29
C VAL A 594 -13.84 17.71 10.29
N GLU A 595 -14.79 18.36 9.62
CA GLU A 595 -14.58 19.58 8.84
C GLU A 595 -14.74 20.79 9.76
N LEU A 596 -13.81 21.75 9.66
CA LEU A 596 -13.76 22.93 10.51
C LEU A 596 -13.54 24.17 9.64
N ALA A 597 -14.29 25.24 9.92
CA ALA A 597 -14.15 26.53 9.25
C ALA A 597 -14.19 27.69 10.25
N TRP A 598 -13.36 28.70 10.02
CA TRP A 598 -13.32 29.91 10.85
C TRP A 598 -12.91 31.14 10.04
N SER A 599 -13.30 32.31 10.54
CA SER A 599 -13.04 33.63 9.95
C SER A 599 -12.43 34.62 10.94
N LYS A 600 -12.13 34.17 12.17
CA LYS A 600 -11.50 34.96 13.23
C LYS A 600 -10.38 34.17 13.90
N PRO A 601 -9.31 34.84 14.40
CA PRO A 601 -8.23 34.15 15.08
C PRO A 601 -8.71 33.49 16.38
N GLY A 602 -7.97 32.48 16.85
CA GLY A 602 -8.24 31.84 18.14
C GLY A 602 -8.95 30.48 18.05
N ALA A 603 -9.32 30.05 16.84
CA ALA A 603 -9.91 28.74 16.60
C ALA A 603 -9.05 27.63 17.24
N ALA A 604 -9.67 26.77 18.05
CA ALA A 604 -8.95 25.72 18.78
C ALA A 604 -9.80 24.48 19.06
N ILE A 605 -9.12 23.33 19.09
CA ILE A 605 -9.65 22.05 19.56
C ILE A 605 -8.97 21.73 20.89
N THR A 606 -9.75 21.44 21.93
CA THR A 606 -9.23 21.01 23.23
C THR A 606 -9.76 19.63 23.56
N THR A 607 -8.87 18.71 23.91
CA THR A 607 -9.15 17.29 24.10
C THR A 607 -8.69 16.86 25.49
N ASP A 608 -9.60 16.36 26.31
CA ASP A 608 -9.29 15.72 27.59
C ASP A 608 -8.73 14.31 27.34
N LEU A 609 -7.49 14.11 27.80
CA LEU A 609 -6.76 12.85 27.65
C LEU A 609 -6.96 11.91 28.82
N THR A 610 -7.73 12.30 29.85
CA THR A 610 -8.14 11.43 30.97
C THR A 610 -6.98 10.78 31.74
N GLY A 611 -5.81 11.42 31.77
CA GLY A 611 -4.61 10.85 32.40
C GLY A 611 -3.90 9.79 31.55
N LEU A 612 -4.08 9.81 30.22
CA LEU A 612 -3.49 8.86 29.29
C LEU A 612 -1.97 8.70 29.50
N SER A 613 -1.51 7.47 29.60
CA SER A 613 -0.08 7.18 29.64
C SER A 613 0.49 7.01 28.24
N GLY A 614 1.47 7.83 27.89
CA GLY A 614 2.24 7.75 26.65
C GLY A 614 3.50 6.89 26.74
N LYS A 615 3.72 6.17 27.85
CA LYS A 615 4.99 5.45 28.13
C LYS A 615 5.41 4.44 27.04
N ASP A 616 4.43 3.87 26.33
CA ASP A 616 4.66 2.83 25.32
C ASP A 616 4.70 3.40 23.89
N TYR A 617 4.69 4.74 23.76
CA TYR A 617 4.62 5.47 22.51
C TYR A 617 5.73 6.53 22.46
N ASP A 618 6.14 6.93 21.27
CA ASP A 618 7.21 7.92 21.07
C ASP A 618 6.77 9.13 20.22
N ALA A 619 5.57 9.09 19.66
CA ALA A 619 5.01 10.15 18.85
C ALA A 619 3.54 10.44 19.19
N LEU A 620 3.19 11.73 19.22
CA LEU A 620 1.82 12.20 19.05
C LEU A 620 1.58 12.45 17.56
N THR A 621 0.51 11.89 16.99
CA THR A 621 0.17 12.08 15.58
C THR A 621 -1.28 12.48 15.39
N PHE A 622 -1.56 13.20 14.30
CA PHE A 622 -2.89 13.38 13.75
C PHE A 622 -2.82 13.52 12.24
N ARG A 623 -3.92 13.26 11.54
CA ARG A 623 -4.04 13.54 10.11
C ARG A 623 -4.81 14.83 9.88
N ILE A 624 -4.30 15.67 9.01
CA ILE A 624 -4.89 16.96 8.64
C ILE A 624 -4.89 17.13 7.13
N ALA A 625 -6.00 17.66 6.61
CA ALA A 625 -6.12 18.21 5.28
C ALA A 625 -6.26 19.72 5.38
N VAL A 626 -5.28 20.45 4.83
CA VAL A 626 -5.36 21.90 4.68
C VAL A 626 -6.18 22.21 3.44
N VAL A 627 -7.44 22.60 3.61
CA VAL A 627 -8.33 22.84 2.49
C VAL A 627 -8.14 24.23 1.93
N ARG A 628 -8.22 25.25 2.81
CA ARG A 628 -7.86 26.64 2.52
C ARG A 628 -7.37 27.34 3.80
N PRO A 629 -6.44 28.30 3.71
CA PRO A 629 -5.73 28.75 2.50
C PRO A 629 -4.61 27.76 2.11
N MET A 630 -3.62 28.12 1.27
CA MET A 630 -2.63 27.15 0.76
C MET A 630 -1.79 26.49 1.86
N GLY A 631 -1.57 27.23 2.95
CA GLY A 631 -0.99 26.73 4.18
C GLY A 631 -1.90 26.89 5.38
N GLN A 632 -1.72 26.06 6.39
CA GLN A 632 -2.31 26.30 7.70
C GLN A 632 -1.38 25.84 8.81
N GLU A 633 -0.94 26.77 9.67
CA GLU A 633 -0.16 26.39 10.86
C GLU A 633 -1.08 25.78 11.94
N VAL A 634 -0.49 24.92 12.77
CA VAL A 634 -1.12 24.40 13.97
C VAL A 634 -0.14 24.53 15.14
N LEU A 635 -0.54 25.22 16.21
CA LEU A 635 0.19 25.18 17.47
C LEU A 635 -0.36 24.04 18.32
N VAL A 636 0.50 23.14 18.74
CA VAL A 636 0.14 21.91 19.45
C VAL A 636 0.65 21.99 20.87
N THR A 637 -0.27 22.06 21.83
CA THR A 637 0.06 22.09 23.26
C THR A 637 -0.32 20.76 23.90
N LEU A 638 0.63 20.18 24.64
CA LEU A 638 0.39 19.00 25.47
C LEU A 638 0.58 19.38 26.95
N THR A 639 -0.36 18.97 27.80
CA THR A 639 -0.36 19.28 29.24
C THR A 639 -0.44 17.99 30.05
N ASP A 640 0.38 17.86 31.10
CA ASP A 640 0.34 16.71 32.02
C ASP A 640 -0.60 16.94 33.22
N SER A 641 -0.80 15.87 34.01
CA SER A 641 -1.64 15.90 35.22
C SER A 641 -1.14 16.84 36.33
N THR A 642 0.11 17.29 36.28
CA THR A 642 0.69 18.27 37.22
C THR A 642 0.48 19.70 36.75
N GLY A 643 -0.01 19.90 35.53
CA GLY A 643 -0.27 21.21 34.94
C GLY A 643 0.92 21.78 34.16
N LYS A 644 2.00 21.03 33.96
CA LYS A 644 3.07 21.46 33.06
C LYS A 644 2.64 21.29 31.62
N ALA A 645 2.96 22.26 30.78
CA ALA A 645 2.58 22.28 29.38
C ALA A 645 3.74 22.74 28.49
N ALA A 646 3.80 22.18 27.29
CA ALA A 646 4.70 22.60 26.22
C ALA A 646 3.92 22.78 24.92
N THR A 647 4.27 23.82 24.14
CA THR A 647 3.64 24.13 22.86
C THR A 647 4.66 24.03 21.74
N LEU A 648 4.32 23.29 20.69
CA LEU A 648 5.13 23.10 19.50
C LEU A 648 4.46 23.70 18.27
N THR A 649 5.26 24.22 17.36
CA THR A 649 4.82 24.66 16.04
C THR A 649 4.86 23.47 15.09
N ALA A 650 3.73 23.11 14.49
CA ALA A 650 3.63 21.89 13.69
C ALA A 650 4.53 21.90 12.46
N SER A 651 4.71 23.04 11.80
CA SER A 651 5.59 23.16 10.63
C SER A 651 7.08 22.95 10.90
N ASP A 652 7.53 22.93 12.16
CA ASP A 652 8.90 22.55 12.51
C ASP A 652 9.11 21.03 12.40
N PHE A 653 8.01 20.27 12.34
CA PHE A 653 8.00 18.82 12.26
C PHE A 653 7.33 18.31 10.98
N THR A 654 6.79 19.14 10.08
CA THR A 654 6.14 18.60 8.87
C THR A 654 6.04 19.62 7.74
N ASN A 655 6.08 19.14 6.50
CA ASN A 655 5.66 19.90 5.32
C ASN A 655 4.19 19.64 4.93
N ALA A 656 3.50 18.72 5.62
CA ALA A 656 2.10 18.36 5.33
C ALA A 656 1.09 19.51 5.50
N LEU A 657 1.51 20.61 6.12
CA LEU A 657 0.70 21.79 6.39
C LEU A 657 0.74 22.83 5.25
N TYR A 658 1.43 22.50 4.16
CA TYR A 658 1.53 23.34 2.98
C TYR A 658 1.30 22.51 1.72
N ASN A 659 0.33 22.90 0.91
CA ASN A 659 -0.08 22.11 -0.25
C ASN A 659 0.85 22.27 -1.47
N ALA A 660 1.71 23.29 -1.48
CA ALA A 660 2.71 23.50 -2.53
C ALA A 660 4.07 22.91 -2.10
N PRO A 661 4.86 22.33 -3.01
CA PRO A 661 6.18 21.78 -2.70
C PRO A 661 7.23 22.89 -2.58
N ARG A 662 7.08 23.73 -1.56
CA ARG A 662 7.94 24.89 -1.29
C ARG A 662 8.83 24.60 -0.09
N LYS A 663 10.15 24.81 -0.26
CA LYS A 663 11.10 24.71 0.83
C LYS A 663 10.85 25.82 1.85
N LYS A 664 10.91 25.49 3.15
CA LYS A 664 10.86 26.50 4.22
C LYS A 664 12.12 27.38 4.12
N PRO A 665 12.03 28.72 4.21
CA PRO A 665 13.18 29.62 4.08
C PRO A 665 14.36 29.32 5.02
N ASP A 666 14.09 28.67 6.16
CA ASP A 666 15.09 28.33 7.19
C ASP A 666 15.87 27.04 6.89
N SER A 667 15.67 26.40 5.73
CA SER A 667 16.39 25.18 5.35
C SER A 667 17.71 25.43 4.62
N LEU A 668 18.20 26.67 4.56
CA LEU A 668 19.55 26.98 4.08
C LEU A 668 20.54 26.84 5.26
N PRO A 669 21.71 26.21 5.07
CA PRO A 669 22.74 26.23 6.11
C PRO A 669 23.08 27.68 6.45
N PRO A 670 23.34 28.03 7.73
CA PRO A 670 23.70 29.39 8.09
C PRO A 670 24.96 29.76 7.33
N THR A 671 24.84 30.63 6.31
CA THR A 671 26.01 31.30 5.78
C THR A 671 26.40 32.33 6.82
N ASP A 672 27.55 32.08 7.45
CA ASP A 672 28.21 32.96 8.39
C ASP A 672 28.51 34.32 7.72
N THR A 673 27.58 35.27 7.85
CA THR A 673 27.86 36.69 7.65
C THR A 673 27.16 37.46 8.74
N GLY A 674 27.81 37.55 9.89
CA GLY A 674 27.35 38.36 11.02
C GLY A 674 27.09 39.81 10.61
N THR A 675 25.87 40.28 10.82
CA THR A 675 25.59 41.66 11.22
C THR A 675 24.31 41.67 12.06
N SER A 676 24.41 42.33 13.22
CA SER A 676 23.35 42.52 14.20
C SER A 676 22.23 43.39 13.65
N SER A 677 20.98 42.97 13.83
CA SER A 677 19.82 43.85 13.72
C SER A 677 18.81 43.51 14.83
N THR A 678 18.77 44.39 15.82
CA THR A 678 17.79 44.42 16.90
C THR A 678 16.47 44.99 16.35
N SER A 679 15.47 44.13 16.14
CA SER A 679 14.06 44.55 15.97
C SER A 679 13.14 43.64 16.79
N PRO A 680 12.23 44.17 17.62
CA PRO A 680 11.36 43.35 18.45
C PRO A 680 10.17 42.82 17.64
N MET A 681 9.95 41.50 17.70
CA MET A 681 8.78 40.76 17.19
C MET A 681 8.43 40.95 15.71
N ALA A 682 9.37 40.61 14.80
CA ALA A 682 8.96 40.18 13.47
C ALA A 682 8.33 38.78 13.60
N VAL A 683 7.03 38.65 13.33
CA VAL A 683 6.41 37.33 13.08
C VAL A 683 7.21 36.70 11.95
N PRO A 684 7.85 35.55 12.15
CA PRO A 684 8.68 34.96 11.11
C PRO A 684 7.80 34.72 9.87
N GLN A 685 8.33 35.07 8.69
CA GLN A 685 7.69 34.84 7.38
C GLN A 685 7.65 33.35 7.03
N THR A 686 7.26 32.51 7.98
CA THR A 686 7.35 31.06 7.89
C THR A 686 6.07 30.53 7.32
N ILE A 687 6.16 30.03 6.09
CA ILE A 687 5.25 28.99 5.59
C ILE A 687 5.09 27.95 6.71
N PRO A 688 3.86 27.61 7.14
CA PRO A 688 2.56 27.84 6.50
C PRO A 688 1.73 29.02 7.09
N LEU A 689 2.28 29.91 7.92
CA LEU A 689 1.55 31.05 8.52
C LEU A 689 1.15 32.14 7.52
N LEU A 690 1.91 32.29 6.44
CA LEU A 690 1.62 33.23 5.35
C LEU A 690 1.71 32.47 4.03
N ASP A 691 0.69 32.60 3.19
CA ASP A 691 0.71 32.04 1.84
C ASP A 691 1.70 32.85 0.98
N ASP A 692 2.58 32.18 0.25
CA ASP A 692 3.53 32.84 -0.65
C ASP A 692 2.80 33.39 -1.89
N PRO A 693 2.98 34.66 -2.29
CA PRO A 693 2.38 35.20 -3.52
C PRO A 693 2.70 34.40 -4.78
N ALA A 694 3.86 33.72 -4.83
CA ALA A 694 4.25 32.85 -5.92
C ALA A 694 3.43 31.55 -5.99
N ASP A 695 2.63 31.23 -4.97
CA ASP A 695 1.73 30.08 -4.94
C ASP A 695 0.35 30.36 -5.52
N LYS A 696 0.14 31.59 -6.01
CA LYS A 696 -1.06 31.98 -6.75
C LYS A 696 -1.45 30.97 -7.85
N PRO A 697 -0.53 30.42 -8.66
CA PRO A 697 -0.86 29.40 -9.66
C PRO A 697 -1.47 28.12 -9.07
N TYR A 698 -1.08 27.74 -7.85
CA TYR A 698 -1.62 26.57 -7.14
C TYR A 698 -2.97 26.88 -6.48
N SER A 699 -3.17 28.11 -6.01
CA SER A 699 -4.33 28.52 -5.20
C SER A 699 -5.67 28.68 -5.93
N GLU A 700 -5.74 28.45 -7.25
CA GLU A 700 -6.98 28.55 -8.07
C GLU A 700 -8.05 27.50 -7.69
N GLY A 701 -7.87 26.81 -6.55
CA GLY A 701 -8.79 25.81 -6.04
C GLY A 701 -8.71 24.50 -6.81
N LYS A 702 -7.59 24.22 -7.49
CA LYS A 702 -7.34 22.98 -8.24
C LYS A 702 -6.30 22.06 -7.60
N VAL A 703 -5.87 22.35 -6.38
CA VAL A 703 -5.01 21.44 -5.64
C VAL A 703 -5.83 20.27 -5.13
N LYS A 704 -5.29 19.07 -5.32
CA LYS A 704 -5.83 17.84 -4.76
C LYS A 704 -5.37 17.75 -3.31
N ILE A 705 -6.31 17.77 -2.38
CA ILE A 705 -6.01 17.83 -0.95
C ILE A 705 -6.17 16.43 -0.34
N LEU A 706 -5.18 16.00 0.41
CA LEU A 706 -5.21 14.75 1.17
C LEU A 706 -5.12 15.03 2.66
N MET A 707 -5.67 14.13 3.46
CA MET A 707 -5.38 14.06 4.88
C MET A 707 -4.01 13.42 5.07
N ASN A 708 -3.04 14.23 5.52
CA ASN A 708 -1.65 13.86 5.70
C ASN A 708 -1.26 13.87 7.18
N MET A 709 -0.35 12.98 7.57
CA MET A 709 0.13 12.87 8.94
C MET A 709 1.01 14.07 9.36
N VAL A 710 0.69 14.62 10.53
CA VAL A 710 1.60 15.41 11.36
C VAL A 710 2.05 14.54 12.52
N ALA A 711 3.35 14.54 12.80
CA ALA A 711 3.94 13.70 13.84
C ALA A 711 4.93 14.50 14.69
N PHE A 712 4.73 14.45 16.00
CA PHE A 712 5.55 15.11 17.00
C PHE A 712 6.22 14.06 17.87
N PRO A 713 7.54 14.03 17.98
CA PRO A 713 8.19 13.22 19.01
C PRO A 713 7.68 13.65 20.39
N LEU A 714 7.26 12.71 21.24
CA LEU A 714 6.77 13.06 22.58
C LEU A 714 7.85 13.77 23.42
N ALA A 715 9.11 13.40 23.20
CA ALA A 715 10.27 14.06 23.82
C ALA A 715 10.42 15.54 23.45
N ALA A 716 9.77 16.03 22.38
CA ALA A 716 9.80 17.45 22.01
C ALA A 716 8.96 18.32 22.95
N PHE A 717 8.00 17.75 23.69
CA PHE A 717 7.19 18.48 24.68
C PHE A 717 7.96 18.66 25.99
N GLU A 718 8.99 19.51 25.96
CA GLU A 718 9.92 19.70 27.08
C GLU A 718 9.20 20.02 28.41
N GLY A 719 9.53 19.26 29.45
CA GLY A 719 9.00 19.45 30.80
C GLY A 719 7.63 18.81 31.06
N VAL A 720 6.94 18.29 30.04
CA VAL A 720 5.69 17.52 30.19
C VAL A 720 6.01 16.08 30.57
N ASP A 721 5.34 15.52 31.59
CA ASP A 721 5.42 14.10 31.91
C ASP A 721 4.55 13.27 30.93
N PRO A 722 5.15 12.52 29.98
CA PRO A 722 4.38 11.77 28.99
C PRO A 722 3.61 10.59 29.60
N THR A 723 3.87 10.21 30.85
CA THR A 723 3.22 9.04 31.47
C THR A 723 1.84 9.37 32.06
N LYS A 724 1.46 10.65 32.14
CA LYS A 724 0.22 11.14 32.75
C LYS A 724 -0.34 12.36 32.02
N LEU A 725 -0.68 12.20 30.74
CA LEU A 725 -1.18 13.26 29.89
C LEU A 725 -2.62 13.64 30.26
N LYS A 726 -2.87 14.93 30.42
CA LYS A 726 -4.16 15.48 30.83
C LYS A 726 -4.93 16.11 29.68
N GLU A 727 -4.26 16.91 28.85
CA GLU A 727 -4.92 17.70 27.81
C GLU A 727 -4.05 17.81 26.57
N LEU A 728 -4.69 17.72 25.41
CA LEU A 728 -4.15 18.09 24.11
C LEU A 728 -4.94 19.28 23.56
N LYS A 729 -4.25 20.34 23.17
CA LYS A 729 -4.85 21.51 22.54
C LYS A 729 -4.20 21.80 21.18
N LEU A 730 -5.02 21.93 20.14
CA LEU A 730 -4.62 22.34 18.80
C LEU A 730 -5.16 23.74 18.53
N VAL A 731 -4.30 24.72 18.27
CA VAL A 731 -4.68 26.11 17.97
C VAL A 731 -4.32 26.43 16.53
N PHE A 732 -5.24 27.08 15.81
CA PHE A 732 -5.08 27.52 14.43
C PHE A 732 -4.83 29.03 14.40
N PRO A 733 -3.56 29.49 14.35
CA PRO A 733 -3.23 30.90 14.55
C PRO A 733 -3.57 31.81 13.36
N LYS A 734 -3.81 31.25 12.16
CA LYS A 734 -4.29 32.06 11.01
C LYS A 734 -5.66 32.64 11.31
N GLU A 735 -5.88 33.87 10.87
CA GLU A 735 -7.16 34.59 11.05
C GLU A 735 -8.37 33.83 10.48
N SER A 736 -8.20 33.12 9.37
CA SER A 736 -9.24 32.31 8.76
C SER A 736 -8.68 31.04 8.14
N GLY A 737 -9.53 30.02 8.00
CA GLY A 737 -9.13 28.78 7.38
C GLY A 737 -10.23 27.72 7.35
N LYS A 738 -9.90 26.63 6.66
CA LYS A 738 -10.72 25.42 6.48
C LYS A 738 -9.81 24.22 6.54
N VAL A 739 -10.03 23.34 7.51
CA VAL A 739 -9.27 22.10 7.68
C VAL A 739 -10.19 20.91 7.92
N ALA A 740 -9.77 19.74 7.48
CA ALA A 740 -10.33 18.47 7.94
C ALA A 740 -9.31 17.75 8.81
N ILE A 741 -9.74 17.19 9.94
CA ILE A 741 -8.85 16.50 10.91
C ILE A 741 -9.43 15.14 11.30
N THR A 742 -8.55 14.16 11.45
CA THR A 742 -8.88 12.84 12.00
C THR A 742 -7.66 12.14 12.61
N ASP A 743 -7.87 10.91 13.09
CA ASP A 743 -6.83 9.98 13.55
C ASP A 743 -5.86 10.62 14.56
N ILE A 744 -6.38 11.29 15.60
CA ILE A 744 -5.53 11.80 16.70
C ILE A 744 -5.16 10.61 17.58
N GLU A 745 -3.86 10.38 17.76
CA GLU A 745 -3.36 9.17 18.40
C GLU A 745 -1.94 9.33 18.95
N LEU A 746 -1.56 8.43 19.83
CA LEU A 746 -0.15 8.16 20.12
C LEU A 746 0.31 6.99 19.26
N GLN A 747 1.51 7.05 18.69
CA GLN A 747 2.12 5.96 17.94
C GLN A 747 3.53 5.66 18.46
N ASN A 748 3.96 4.42 18.28
CA ASN A 748 5.33 3.98 18.51
C ASN A 748 6.00 3.70 17.16
N PHE A 749 6.87 4.61 16.75
CA PHE A 749 7.72 4.48 15.57
C PHE A 749 9.06 3.83 15.88
N GLY A 750 9.35 3.63 17.17
CA GLY A 750 10.56 3.01 17.67
C GLY A 750 11.80 3.88 17.53
N ARG A 751 11.62 5.20 17.70
CA ARG A 751 12.66 6.23 17.63
C ARG A 751 13.84 5.99 18.56
N ASP A 752 13.59 5.35 19.70
CA ASP A 752 14.62 5.06 20.72
C ASP A 752 15.34 3.73 20.49
N LYS A 753 14.95 2.99 19.44
CA LYS A 753 15.54 1.69 19.08
C LYS A 753 16.37 1.84 17.80
N PRO A 754 17.58 1.24 17.74
CA PRO A 754 18.33 1.13 16.49
C PRO A 754 17.49 0.48 15.39
N ALA A 755 17.73 0.82 14.12
CA ALA A 755 17.00 0.27 12.97
C ALA A 755 16.98 -1.27 12.92
N SER A 756 18.01 -1.94 13.48
CA SER A 756 18.10 -3.40 13.63
C SER A 756 17.04 -4.00 14.57
N ASP A 757 16.67 -3.27 15.63
CA ASP A 757 15.77 -3.76 16.68
C ASP A 757 14.31 -3.57 16.29
N LEU A 758 14.04 -2.71 15.30
CA LEU A 758 12.73 -2.46 14.71
C LEU A 758 12.30 -3.52 13.69
N ALA A 759 13.24 -4.27 13.12
CA ALA A 759 12.96 -5.33 12.17
C ALA A 759 12.55 -6.67 12.84
N MET A 760 12.74 -6.81 14.16
CA MET A 760 12.40 -8.01 14.93
C MET A 760 11.03 -7.96 15.62
N GLN A 761 10.31 -6.83 15.51
CA GLN A 761 9.00 -6.56 16.12
C GLN A 761 7.96 -6.31 15.03
#